data_AF-A0A8B6E0A9-F1
#
_entry.id   AF-A0A8B6E0A9-F1
#
_cell.length_a   1.000
_cell.length_b   1.000
_cell.length_c   1.000
_cell.angle_alpha   90.00
_cell.angle_beta   90.00
_cell.angle_gamma   90.00
#
_symmetry.space_group_name_H-M   'P 1'
#
loop_
_entity.id
_entity.type
_entity.pdbx_description
1 polymer ?
#
loop_
_entity_poly.entity_id
_entity_poly.type
_entity_poly.pdbx_seq_one_letter_code
_entity_poly.pdbx_strand_id
1 'polypeptide(L)'
;MEVGDKTTIKVTTAGLHFTASVLVCGSESLLVVQDNVIFSADIESSYSKLTCSLHIEELGEARLPKTVELLGADNQFKGTLTNIQTLIVSSGQVATFSKMTRTATYKDGVLTAQEVGAYRFAKFIIKDYATVTFETTGKVLQLTILELHYGSTLKGERILLQSNEILLQPGSTIDLSGGGYDSEQGPGKGLQISGEDLATGAGYASPGGSPSESNTGGDIYNLTRVPGEEGSGGGNSNSGVGGAGGGYLKIETFYDLTNYGVIKVDGTSATGNGAGGGSGGTIVAYCRNLLGDGTLSVNGGQGSGKGGGGSGGRMKFIFTQSFDFDGTITAYGGGNDDNLNTVKAGAGTIYIQDGTGNSLMNRLWIIGDTESSVQKQTHTLISGTTSDDFYYNVLSLKGYSYADIEGATTFLRIDNINGDNTGTMNVQNQQILKAEVFEGEQRHFITNINIDLAEQATLHVPLNMTVSGCTVNLKGRVTFNNLIVENGGTVILEPTSMTATYSGGVYDVSASTPGVYSLGYIGLKFGSTFSPSVGLQLIAVSMDMKRYIVLYSDFVDLKIATLTMERGAELNVVGKALDSEAPSTAHGTNNNGGSFASEGGVDIFTLDGILRANGDSSTSGGGGSGGSIYVKCASMLKGFGLMESNGGDTSSSSAGGGSGGRIAAYSEEDLYTGVGAYRAKGGDSSATNGRGGPGSIYTKIGSGKNEFETLTVDNENGQTIHYLTLNENNTDINFDLLNVENYAKLQVTEDGKNRLLNVKNVNGDGTGLIRMRQNQIGTLERFSLDVLISKLEINLELHNGGEFILSETTTILGKGTTALDLDGIMRGAVNLIVGTTRHMRMGSNAWIIPLKATELSTQARVSFGLLQLDPGSSLDFDENTGAEMLVGTLNAKFKSRITADYFNISCSNINIELEAKLSAASEDRIGSENIDILSGKANGTYGGAGHGGVGGGSKTIAGDSYGSIYHPKDTGSRAHSTGGRGGGKIYLKAGLSVINDGEISVNGSSSTLGGGSGGSIWVETYYIEGYGVFSTVGGSGSGSYGAGSAGRISIDSKLVIEYEGEYYAFGGAGSNDELAAGGGTVYLEDIRKGVAYRRLMLDNLDRSIEKYSTIDEQTQTEFYFDEVHIMRKASLQVRDKGIDIFMDIRQLYGDRSGLLHLHNNQRFIVEYEQGIRQALTSGVNFIVDDGGEIIIPAISYIYGKGVHMTGVTRNLDLYKYMGDSQVWLT
;
A
#
# COMPACT_ATOMS: atom_id res chain seq x y z
N MET A 1 -33.02 -0.54 98.19
CA MET A 1 -31.55 -0.73 98.26
C MET A 1 -30.92 0.52 97.69
N GLU A 2 -30.14 1.22 98.51
CA GLU A 2 -29.42 2.44 98.09
C GLU A 2 -27.93 2.13 98.02
N VAL A 3 -27.30 2.45 96.89
CA VAL A 3 -25.88 2.23 96.61
C VAL A 3 -25.27 3.57 96.25
N GLY A 4 -24.26 4.02 97.01
CA GLY A 4 -23.53 5.25 96.69
C GLY A 4 -22.76 5.16 95.38
N ASP A 5 -22.14 6.26 94.94
CA ASP A 5 -21.27 6.28 93.75
C ASP A 5 -19.98 5.46 93.95
N LYS A 6 -19.35 5.05 92.84
CA LYS A 6 -18.07 4.30 92.80
C LYS A 6 -18.04 3.03 93.66
N THR A 7 -19.19 2.40 93.83
CA THR A 7 -19.33 1.24 94.71
C THR A 7 -19.58 -0.02 93.88
N THR A 8 -18.76 -1.05 94.09
CA THR A 8 -18.97 -2.37 93.48
C THR A 8 -19.70 -3.29 94.45
N ILE A 9 -20.86 -3.80 94.05
CA ILE A 9 -21.61 -4.80 94.80
C ILE A 9 -21.54 -6.12 94.04
N LYS A 10 -21.00 -7.14 94.69
CA LYS A 10 -21.00 -8.50 94.17
C LYS A 10 -21.95 -9.34 95.01
N VAL A 11 -22.98 -9.89 94.38
CA VAL A 11 -23.88 -10.85 95.03
C VAL A 11 -23.34 -12.25 94.73
N THR A 12 -22.72 -12.90 95.72
CA THR A 12 -21.84 -14.08 95.51
C THR A 12 -22.35 -15.40 96.12
N THR A 13 -23.42 -15.40 96.92
CA THR A 13 -23.90 -16.62 97.59
C THR A 13 -24.72 -17.49 96.64
N ALA A 14 -24.20 -18.66 96.27
CA ALA A 14 -24.88 -19.59 95.35
C ALA A 14 -26.27 -20.01 95.89
N GLY A 15 -27.29 -19.99 95.02
CA GLY A 15 -28.68 -20.30 95.35
C GLY A 15 -29.45 -19.14 96.00
N LEU A 16 -28.82 -17.98 96.19
CA LEU A 16 -29.48 -16.79 96.74
C LEU A 16 -30.41 -16.16 95.70
N HIS A 17 -31.64 -15.88 96.13
CA HIS A 17 -32.54 -14.96 95.44
C HIS A 17 -32.53 -13.61 96.17
N PHE A 18 -31.78 -12.65 95.65
CA PHE A 18 -31.72 -11.30 96.19
C PHE A 18 -32.79 -10.43 95.53
N THR A 19 -33.70 -9.88 96.34
CA THR A 19 -34.80 -9.03 95.86
C THR A 19 -34.70 -7.64 96.46
N ALA A 20 -34.63 -6.63 95.62
CA ALA A 20 -34.75 -5.22 95.96
C ALA A 20 -36.08 -4.67 95.42
N SER A 21 -37.01 -4.30 96.31
CA SER A 21 -38.29 -3.69 95.90
C SER A 21 -38.10 -2.36 95.15
N VAL A 22 -37.06 -1.60 95.53
CA VAL A 22 -36.58 -0.41 94.83
C VAL A 22 -35.06 -0.43 94.82
N LEU A 23 -34.43 -0.22 93.67
CA LEU A 23 -32.99 -0.07 93.51
C LEU A 23 -32.65 1.39 93.15
N VAL A 24 -31.81 2.01 93.97
CA VAL A 24 -31.21 3.32 93.67
C VAL A 24 -29.70 3.13 93.75
N CYS A 25 -28.99 3.41 92.67
CA CYS A 25 -27.53 3.27 92.64
C CYS A 25 -26.84 4.48 92.02
N GLY A 26 -25.61 4.74 92.43
CA GLY A 26 -24.76 5.76 91.82
C GLY A 26 -24.38 5.44 90.37
N SER A 27 -24.08 6.46 89.57
CA SER A 27 -23.85 6.31 88.12
C SER A 27 -22.51 5.66 87.75
N GLU A 28 -21.55 5.69 88.68
CA GLU A 28 -20.23 5.03 88.52
C GLU A 28 -20.13 3.71 89.31
N SER A 29 -21.26 3.19 89.77
CA SER A 29 -21.31 1.96 90.57
C SER A 29 -21.56 0.74 89.69
N LEU A 30 -21.12 -0.42 90.18
CA LEU A 30 -21.19 -1.69 89.46
C LEU A 30 -21.92 -2.73 90.31
N LEU A 31 -22.97 -3.32 89.77
CA LEU A 31 -23.64 -4.47 90.34
C LEU A 31 -23.28 -5.74 89.56
N VAL A 32 -22.66 -6.70 90.23
CA VAL A 32 -22.30 -8.00 89.65
C VAL A 32 -23.19 -9.11 90.23
N VAL A 33 -23.96 -9.75 89.35
CA VAL A 33 -24.76 -10.94 89.64
C VAL A 33 -23.92 -12.16 89.25
N GLN A 34 -23.43 -12.89 90.26
CA GLN A 34 -22.58 -14.07 90.05
C GLN A 34 -23.40 -15.31 89.65
N ASP A 35 -22.69 -16.37 89.29
CA ASP A 35 -23.29 -17.65 88.92
C ASP A 35 -24.22 -18.21 89.99
N ASN A 36 -25.35 -18.75 89.56
CA ASN A 36 -26.39 -19.34 90.40
C ASN A 36 -27.04 -18.35 91.39
N VAL A 37 -26.97 -17.05 91.10
CA VAL A 37 -27.67 -16.00 91.86
C VAL A 37 -28.80 -15.43 91.02
N ILE A 38 -29.97 -15.27 91.65
CA ILE A 38 -31.10 -14.54 91.07
C ILE A 38 -31.14 -13.16 91.70
N PHE A 39 -30.98 -12.12 90.89
CA PHE A 39 -31.16 -10.74 91.28
C PHE A 39 -32.51 -10.24 90.77
N SER A 40 -33.33 -9.64 91.63
CA SER A 40 -34.57 -8.99 91.25
C SER A 40 -34.58 -7.55 91.75
N ALA A 41 -34.84 -6.60 90.88
CA ALA A 41 -34.94 -5.18 91.22
C ALA A 41 -36.25 -4.59 90.71
N ASP A 42 -36.73 -3.56 91.41
CA ASP A 42 -37.90 -2.76 91.04
C ASP A 42 -39.15 -3.60 90.75
N ILE A 43 -39.32 -4.71 91.48
CA ILE A 43 -40.30 -5.76 91.18
C ILE A 43 -41.77 -5.31 91.21
N GLU A 44 -42.08 -4.16 91.81
CA GLU A 44 -43.44 -3.56 91.84
C GLU A 44 -43.65 -2.50 90.74
N SER A 45 -42.60 -2.14 90.01
CA SER A 45 -42.65 -1.18 88.92
C SER A 45 -42.81 -1.87 87.56
N SER A 46 -43.45 -1.20 86.61
CA SER A 46 -43.42 -1.60 85.20
C SER A 46 -42.16 -1.11 84.48
N TYR A 47 -41.39 -0.23 85.12
CA TYR A 47 -40.28 0.51 84.52
C TYR A 47 -39.11 0.68 85.51
N SER A 48 -37.89 0.37 85.07
CA SER A 48 -36.66 0.45 85.86
C SER A 48 -35.62 1.34 85.18
N LYS A 49 -35.03 2.27 85.92
CA LYS A 49 -33.84 3.04 85.51
C LYS A 49 -32.63 2.53 86.28
N LEU A 50 -31.79 1.75 85.61
CA LEU A 50 -30.57 1.22 86.21
C LEU A 50 -29.43 2.23 85.99
N THR A 51 -29.21 3.08 86.99
CA THR A 51 -28.15 4.11 86.99
C THR A 51 -26.74 3.54 87.09
N CYS A 52 -26.57 2.41 87.75
CA CYS A 52 -25.32 1.68 87.83
C CYS A 52 -25.15 0.70 86.66
N SER A 53 -23.89 0.35 86.37
CA SER A 53 -23.55 -0.75 85.48
C SER A 53 -24.04 -2.09 86.03
N LEU A 54 -24.62 -2.92 85.17
CA LEU A 54 -25.06 -4.27 85.52
C LEU A 54 -24.22 -5.32 84.80
N HIS A 55 -23.50 -6.14 85.57
CA HIS A 55 -22.77 -7.32 85.09
C HIS A 55 -23.48 -8.60 85.55
N ILE A 56 -23.79 -9.50 84.62
CA ILE A 56 -24.40 -10.80 84.90
C ILE A 56 -23.48 -11.89 84.37
N GLU A 57 -22.97 -12.76 85.26
CA GLU A 57 -22.16 -13.92 84.87
C GLU A 57 -23.01 -15.04 84.24
N GLU A 58 -22.38 -16.03 83.63
CA GLU A 58 -23.00 -17.02 82.72
C GLU A 58 -24.21 -17.76 83.32
N LEU A 59 -24.18 -18.08 84.61
CA LEU A 59 -25.27 -18.76 85.31
C LEU A 59 -26.06 -17.82 86.23
N GLY A 60 -25.81 -16.51 86.17
CA GLY A 60 -26.59 -15.50 86.88
C GLY A 60 -27.94 -15.21 86.21
N GLU A 61 -28.94 -14.77 86.98
CA GLU A 61 -30.24 -14.32 86.46
C GLU A 61 -30.59 -12.93 87.00
N ALA A 62 -30.96 -12.00 86.12
CA ALA A 62 -31.58 -10.74 86.51
C ALA A 62 -33.05 -10.72 86.09
N ARG A 63 -33.96 -10.68 87.07
CA ARG A 63 -35.40 -10.48 86.88
C ARG A 63 -35.72 -9.01 87.05
N LEU A 64 -35.99 -8.33 85.95
CA LEU A 64 -36.23 -6.90 85.92
C LEU A 64 -37.64 -6.59 85.40
N PRO A 65 -38.15 -5.36 85.58
CA PRO A 65 -39.44 -4.95 85.05
C PRO A 65 -39.56 -5.08 83.53
N LYS A 66 -40.79 -4.94 83.04
CA LYS A 66 -41.09 -5.01 81.60
C LYS A 66 -40.30 -4.00 80.78
N THR A 67 -40.05 -2.81 81.31
CA THR A 67 -39.22 -1.81 80.65
C THR A 67 -37.98 -1.51 81.49
N VAL A 68 -36.80 -1.64 80.89
CA VAL A 68 -35.52 -1.38 81.53
C VAL A 68 -34.74 -0.39 80.70
N GLU A 69 -34.29 0.68 81.35
CA GLU A 69 -33.34 1.64 80.80
C GLU A 69 -32.01 1.52 81.53
N LEU A 70 -30.95 1.22 80.76
CA LEU A 70 -29.57 1.10 81.24
C LEU A 70 -28.90 2.48 81.12
N LEU A 71 -28.56 3.07 82.26
CA LEU A 71 -27.83 4.33 82.36
C LEU A 71 -26.38 4.13 82.85
N GLY A 72 -26.00 2.90 83.24
CA GLY A 72 -24.64 2.56 83.63
C GLY A 72 -23.67 2.54 82.45
N ALA A 73 -22.42 2.95 82.69
CA ALA A 73 -21.38 3.13 81.68
C ALA A 73 -20.96 1.85 80.94
N ASP A 74 -21.04 0.69 81.60
CA ASP A 74 -20.54 -0.59 81.10
C ASP A 74 -21.43 -1.74 81.58
N ASN A 75 -22.42 -2.11 80.77
CA ASN A 75 -23.33 -3.21 81.08
C ASN A 75 -22.88 -4.48 80.35
N GLN A 76 -22.73 -5.57 81.09
CA GLN A 76 -22.23 -6.83 80.55
C GLN A 76 -23.17 -7.96 80.93
N PHE A 77 -23.76 -8.59 79.92
CA PHE A 77 -24.69 -9.69 80.10
C PHE A 77 -24.02 -10.96 79.59
N LYS A 78 -23.92 -11.97 80.45
CA LYS A 78 -23.56 -13.36 80.10
C LYS A 78 -24.62 -14.35 80.56
N GLY A 79 -25.46 -13.97 81.52
CA GLY A 79 -26.51 -14.82 82.10
C GLY A 79 -27.93 -14.58 81.56
N THR A 80 -28.94 -14.89 82.38
CA THR A 80 -30.36 -14.83 81.98
C THR A 80 -30.99 -13.47 82.32
N LEU A 81 -31.54 -12.79 81.31
CA LEU A 81 -32.35 -11.57 81.45
C LEU A 81 -33.84 -11.93 81.43
N THR A 82 -34.50 -11.81 82.57
CA THR A 82 -35.88 -12.26 82.74
C THR A 82 -36.85 -11.09 82.83
N ASN A 83 -38.00 -11.21 82.15
CA ASN A 83 -39.15 -10.28 82.14
C ASN A 83 -39.01 -8.97 81.37
N ILE A 84 -37.84 -8.70 80.78
CA ILE A 84 -37.61 -7.48 80.01
C ILE A 84 -38.31 -7.58 78.64
N GLN A 85 -39.31 -6.72 78.41
CA GLN A 85 -39.99 -6.58 77.12
C GLN A 85 -39.44 -5.40 76.32
N THR A 86 -39.10 -4.31 76.99
CA THR A 86 -38.49 -3.14 76.37
C THR A 86 -37.15 -2.89 77.02
N LEU A 87 -36.09 -2.92 76.23
CA LEU A 87 -34.75 -2.58 76.68
C LEU A 87 -34.31 -1.28 76.01
N ILE A 88 -33.74 -0.38 76.80
CA ILE A 88 -33.26 0.92 76.35
C ILE A 88 -31.81 1.05 76.83
N VAL A 89 -30.88 1.25 75.91
CA VAL A 89 -29.50 1.63 76.24
C VAL A 89 -29.40 3.14 76.12
N SER A 90 -29.12 3.81 77.24
CA SER A 90 -29.14 5.27 77.29
C SER A 90 -27.97 5.90 76.54
N SER A 91 -28.08 7.20 76.26
CA SER A 91 -27.11 7.91 75.44
C SER A 91 -25.67 7.77 75.98
N GLY A 92 -24.74 7.47 75.09
CA GLY A 92 -23.31 7.27 75.39
C GLY A 92 -22.97 6.03 76.23
N GLN A 93 -23.93 5.16 76.54
CA GLN A 93 -23.70 3.97 77.36
C GLN A 93 -23.30 2.75 76.52
N VAL A 94 -22.65 1.78 77.15
CA VAL A 94 -22.25 0.52 76.53
C VAL A 94 -23.05 -0.65 77.09
N ALA A 95 -23.49 -1.55 76.20
CA ALA A 95 -24.08 -2.83 76.58
C ALA A 95 -23.53 -3.98 75.72
N THR A 96 -22.91 -4.96 76.37
CA THR A 96 -22.33 -6.14 75.71
C THR A 96 -23.13 -7.38 76.11
N PHE A 97 -23.61 -8.11 75.10
CA PHE A 97 -24.34 -9.36 75.24
C PHE A 97 -23.44 -10.51 74.77
N SER A 98 -22.98 -11.31 75.72
CA SER A 98 -22.18 -12.50 75.42
C SER A 98 -23.02 -13.60 74.80
N LYS A 99 -22.39 -14.53 74.09
CA LYS A 99 -23.04 -15.70 73.48
C LYS A 99 -23.77 -16.60 74.49
N MET A 100 -23.45 -16.48 75.77
CA MET A 100 -24.11 -17.21 76.87
C MET A 100 -25.42 -16.55 77.34
N THR A 101 -25.66 -15.30 76.97
CA THR A 101 -26.82 -14.54 77.40
C THR A 101 -28.10 -15.09 76.80
N ARG A 102 -29.19 -15.07 77.56
CA ARG A 102 -30.53 -15.38 77.04
C ARG A 102 -31.60 -14.55 77.68
N THR A 103 -32.72 -14.42 77.00
CA THR A 103 -33.92 -13.81 77.58
C THR A 103 -34.87 -14.88 78.13
N ALA A 104 -35.63 -14.54 79.18
CA ALA A 104 -36.65 -15.43 79.73
C ALA A 104 -37.89 -14.64 80.17
N THR A 105 -39.02 -15.34 80.27
CA THR A 105 -40.25 -14.82 80.86
C THR A 105 -40.58 -15.60 82.12
N TYR A 106 -40.89 -14.91 83.20
CA TYR A 106 -41.31 -15.49 84.47
C TYR A 106 -42.75 -15.06 84.76
N LYS A 107 -43.70 -15.99 84.63
CA LYS A 107 -45.13 -15.75 84.80
C LYS A 107 -45.77 -16.90 85.59
N ASP A 108 -46.62 -16.58 86.55
CA ASP A 108 -47.37 -17.55 87.37
C ASP A 108 -46.49 -18.63 88.02
N GLY A 109 -45.27 -18.24 88.45
CA GLY A 109 -44.30 -19.13 89.09
C GLY A 109 -43.44 -19.97 88.12
N VAL A 110 -43.71 -19.92 86.81
CA VAL A 110 -43.01 -20.70 85.78
C VAL A 110 -42.04 -19.80 85.01
N LEU A 111 -40.78 -20.24 84.90
CA LEU A 111 -39.76 -19.63 84.04
C LEU A 111 -39.76 -20.29 82.66
N THR A 112 -39.99 -19.51 81.62
CA THR A 112 -39.82 -19.92 80.22
C THR A 112 -38.64 -19.17 79.64
N ALA A 113 -37.48 -19.82 79.61
CA ALA A 113 -36.26 -19.26 79.05
C ALA A 113 -36.15 -19.59 77.55
N GLN A 114 -35.63 -18.64 76.78
CA GLN A 114 -35.16 -18.90 75.42
C GLN A 114 -33.90 -19.78 75.47
N GLU A 115 -33.49 -20.30 74.32
CA GLU A 115 -32.18 -20.96 74.19
C GLU A 115 -31.05 -19.98 74.54
N VAL A 116 -29.92 -20.52 74.97
CA VAL A 116 -28.70 -19.73 75.19
C VAL A 116 -28.32 -19.03 73.89
N GLY A 117 -28.04 -17.72 73.98
CA GLY A 117 -27.73 -16.87 72.85
C GLY A 117 -28.95 -16.32 72.09
N ALA A 118 -30.17 -16.67 72.49
CA ALA A 118 -31.41 -16.18 71.88
C ALA A 118 -32.06 -15.05 72.72
N TYR A 119 -32.42 -13.98 72.01
CA TYR A 119 -32.92 -12.74 72.60
C TYR A 119 -34.32 -12.44 72.07
N ARG A 120 -35.23 -12.09 72.97
CA ARG A 120 -36.58 -11.69 72.62
C ARG A 120 -36.98 -10.43 73.39
N PHE A 121 -37.22 -9.35 72.65
CA PHE A 121 -37.79 -8.12 73.19
C PHE A 121 -39.01 -7.71 72.33
N ALA A 122 -39.93 -6.94 72.90
CA ALA A 122 -40.93 -6.22 72.12
C ALA A 122 -40.28 -4.98 71.47
N LYS A 123 -39.58 -4.16 72.24
CA LYS A 123 -38.90 -2.96 71.72
C LYS A 123 -37.46 -2.90 72.21
N PHE A 124 -36.51 -2.62 71.33
CA PHE A 124 -35.12 -2.37 71.69
C PHE A 124 -34.68 -1.02 71.15
N ILE A 125 -34.27 -0.12 72.04
CA ILE A 125 -33.88 1.26 71.71
C ILE A 125 -32.43 1.47 72.09
N ILE A 126 -31.63 1.93 71.13
CA ILE A 126 -30.25 2.35 71.34
C ILE A 126 -30.21 3.86 71.16
N LYS A 127 -30.09 4.60 72.26
CA LYS A 127 -30.10 6.07 72.24
C LYS A 127 -28.78 6.66 71.75
N ASP A 128 -28.75 7.97 71.61
CA ASP A 128 -27.69 8.73 70.96
C ASP A 128 -26.29 8.34 71.44
N TYR A 129 -25.39 8.03 70.51
CA TYR A 129 -24.00 7.61 70.80
C TYR A 129 -23.82 6.36 71.68
N ALA A 130 -24.90 5.64 72.00
CA ALA A 130 -24.79 4.39 72.75
C ALA A 130 -24.25 3.27 71.86
N THR A 131 -23.48 2.35 72.45
CA THR A 131 -22.88 1.21 71.75
C THR A 131 -23.41 -0.09 72.32
N VAL A 132 -23.98 -0.93 71.46
CA VAL A 132 -24.42 -2.29 71.81
C VAL A 132 -23.61 -3.30 71.04
N THR A 133 -23.09 -4.33 71.70
CA THR A 133 -22.34 -5.41 71.06
C THR A 133 -23.01 -6.74 71.35
N PHE A 134 -23.27 -7.54 70.31
CA PHE A 134 -23.67 -8.95 70.44
C PHE A 134 -22.53 -9.86 69.97
N GLU A 135 -22.12 -10.79 70.83
CA GLU A 135 -21.26 -11.90 70.42
C GLU A 135 -22.04 -12.91 69.56
N THR A 136 -21.35 -13.61 68.66
CA THR A 136 -21.96 -14.58 67.75
C THR A 136 -22.61 -15.76 68.47
N THR A 137 -23.91 -15.95 68.25
CA THR A 137 -24.69 -17.09 68.79
C THR A 137 -25.26 -18.00 67.72
N GLY A 138 -25.35 -17.52 66.48
CA GLY A 138 -26.09 -18.19 65.40
C GLY A 138 -27.61 -18.25 65.62
N LYS A 139 -28.14 -17.55 66.63
CA LYS A 139 -29.57 -17.53 66.98
C LYS A 139 -30.22 -16.22 66.53
N VAL A 140 -31.55 -16.24 66.45
CA VAL A 140 -32.34 -15.08 66.04
C VAL A 140 -32.51 -14.11 67.21
N LEU A 141 -32.21 -12.84 66.96
CA LEU A 141 -32.61 -11.69 67.76
C LEU A 141 -34.03 -11.29 67.32
N GLN A 142 -35.02 -11.65 68.14
CA GLN A 142 -36.43 -11.46 67.82
C GLN A 142 -36.99 -10.22 68.52
N LEU A 143 -37.42 -9.23 67.74
CA LEU A 143 -37.92 -7.93 68.17
C LEU A 143 -39.31 -7.66 67.56
N THR A 144 -40.06 -6.70 68.12
CA THR A 144 -41.16 -6.05 67.38
C THR A 144 -40.67 -4.76 66.74
N ILE A 145 -39.90 -3.95 67.47
CA ILE A 145 -39.32 -2.69 66.99
C ILE A 145 -37.85 -2.62 67.42
N LEU A 146 -36.97 -2.28 66.48
CA LEU A 146 -35.60 -1.86 66.74
C LEU A 146 -35.42 -0.40 66.33
N GLU A 147 -34.94 0.44 67.24
CA GLU A 147 -34.74 1.87 66.99
C GLU A 147 -33.31 2.27 67.39
N LEU A 148 -32.54 2.75 66.43
CA LEU A 148 -31.20 3.29 66.61
C LEU A 148 -31.23 4.80 66.40
N HIS A 149 -30.86 5.55 67.43
CA HIS A 149 -30.83 7.01 67.38
C HIS A 149 -29.49 7.56 66.85
N TYR A 150 -29.43 8.88 66.68
CA TYR A 150 -28.26 9.60 66.17
C TYR A 150 -26.92 9.16 66.81
N GLY A 151 -25.97 8.74 65.97
CA GLY A 151 -24.62 8.34 66.42
C GLY A 151 -24.55 7.02 67.19
N SER A 152 -25.67 6.34 67.43
CA SER A 152 -25.67 5.03 68.10
C SER A 152 -25.06 3.93 67.24
N THR A 153 -24.49 2.90 67.86
CA THR A 153 -23.86 1.78 67.14
C THR A 153 -24.31 0.43 67.68
N LEU A 154 -24.78 -0.44 66.80
CA LEU A 154 -24.99 -1.87 67.04
C LEU A 154 -23.88 -2.68 66.37
N LYS A 155 -23.09 -3.42 67.14
CA LYS A 155 -21.97 -4.24 66.69
C LYS A 155 -22.24 -5.73 66.81
N GLY A 156 -21.66 -6.50 65.91
CA GLY A 156 -21.59 -7.95 66.01
C GLY A 156 -20.75 -8.55 64.89
N GLU A 157 -20.73 -9.87 64.82
CA GLU A 157 -20.03 -10.64 63.79
C GLU A 157 -21.07 -11.33 62.88
N ARG A 158 -22.00 -12.08 63.48
CA ARG A 158 -23.18 -12.64 62.80
C ARG A 158 -24.46 -12.27 63.55
N ILE A 159 -25.33 -11.48 62.91
CA ILE A 159 -26.63 -11.08 63.48
C ILE A 159 -27.77 -11.57 62.58
N LEU A 160 -28.67 -12.36 63.17
CA LEU A 160 -29.94 -12.76 62.56
C LEU A 160 -31.06 -11.97 63.23
N LEU A 161 -31.58 -10.94 62.58
CA LEU A 161 -32.54 -10.00 63.13
C LEU A 161 -33.94 -10.23 62.56
N GLN A 162 -34.90 -10.54 63.41
CA GLN A 162 -36.33 -10.58 63.07
C GLN A 162 -37.06 -9.45 63.79
N SER A 163 -37.74 -8.56 63.07
CA SER A 163 -38.51 -7.45 63.65
C SER A 163 -39.82 -7.22 62.89
N ASN A 164 -40.76 -6.41 63.40
CA ASN A 164 -41.81 -5.87 62.54
C ASN A 164 -41.31 -4.63 61.79
N GLU A 165 -40.54 -3.79 62.50
CA GLU A 165 -40.03 -2.52 62.00
C GLU A 165 -38.62 -2.27 62.54
N ILE A 166 -37.76 -1.68 61.71
CA ILE A 166 -36.41 -1.25 62.07
C ILE A 166 -36.24 0.18 61.58
N LEU A 167 -35.81 1.07 62.48
CA LEU A 167 -35.51 2.47 62.18
C LEU A 167 -34.08 2.80 62.59
N LEU A 168 -33.26 3.17 61.60
CA LEU A 168 -31.93 3.76 61.79
C LEU A 168 -32.02 5.25 61.50
N GLN A 169 -31.80 6.08 62.51
CA GLN A 169 -31.72 7.53 62.35
C GLN A 169 -30.38 7.97 61.74
N PRO A 170 -30.26 9.21 61.22
CA PRO A 170 -29.00 9.73 60.68
C PRO A 170 -27.83 9.54 61.63
N GLY A 171 -26.68 9.12 61.10
CA GLY A 171 -25.45 8.88 61.88
C GLY A 171 -25.48 7.63 62.78
N SER A 172 -26.61 6.93 62.90
CA SER A 172 -26.63 5.60 63.55
C SER A 172 -25.98 4.54 62.66
N THR A 173 -25.42 3.49 63.27
CA THR A 173 -24.68 2.44 62.55
C THR A 173 -25.02 1.03 63.03
N ILE A 174 -25.30 0.11 62.12
CA ILE A 174 -25.16 -1.34 62.34
C ILE A 174 -23.83 -1.75 61.70
N ASP A 175 -22.84 -2.13 62.51
CA ASP A 175 -21.46 -2.41 62.11
C ASP A 175 -21.07 -3.86 62.39
N LEU A 176 -20.98 -4.67 61.33
CA LEU A 176 -20.43 -6.03 61.37
C LEU A 176 -19.14 -6.13 60.54
N SER A 177 -18.41 -5.02 60.39
CA SER A 177 -17.16 -4.99 59.60
C SER A 177 -16.07 -5.79 60.31
N GLY A 178 -15.32 -6.60 59.56
CA GLY A 178 -14.29 -7.49 60.12
C GLY A 178 -14.84 -8.65 60.97
N GLY A 179 -16.15 -8.86 60.97
CA GLY A 179 -16.82 -9.89 61.78
C GLY A 179 -16.88 -11.28 61.14
N GLY A 180 -16.20 -11.48 60.02
CA GLY A 180 -16.10 -12.76 59.31
C GLY A 180 -14.87 -13.55 59.70
N TYR A 181 -14.28 -14.27 58.74
CA TYR A 181 -13.08 -15.07 59.00
C TYR A 181 -11.84 -14.19 59.21
N ASP A 182 -11.02 -14.59 60.18
CA ASP A 182 -9.71 -13.98 60.45
C ASP A 182 -8.75 -14.14 59.26
N SER A 183 -7.62 -13.43 59.32
CA SER A 183 -6.54 -13.53 58.32
C SER A 183 -6.17 -14.99 58.00
N GLU A 184 -5.99 -15.30 56.71
CA GLU A 184 -5.71 -16.64 56.17
C GLU A 184 -6.74 -17.73 56.50
N GLN A 185 -7.98 -17.33 56.78
CA GLN A 185 -9.10 -18.24 57.04
C GLN A 185 -10.32 -17.91 56.15
N GLY A 186 -11.20 -18.90 56.00
CA GLY A 186 -12.42 -18.83 55.19
C GLY A 186 -12.32 -19.52 53.82
N PRO A 187 -13.46 -19.76 53.14
CA PRO A 187 -13.51 -20.45 51.85
C PRO A 187 -12.74 -19.74 50.72
N GLY A 188 -12.74 -18.41 50.72
CA GLY A 188 -12.06 -17.55 49.75
C GLY A 188 -10.85 -16.84 50.35
N LYS A 189 -10.10 -17.46 51.27
CA LYS A 189 -8.97 -16.80 51.94
C LYS A 189 -7.88 -16.35 50.97
N GLY A 190 -7.25 -15.22 51.29
CA GLY A 190 -6.03 -14.79 50.61
C GLY A 190 -4.83 -15.68 50.96
N LEU A 191 -3.78 -15.65 50.14
CA LEU A 191 -2.58 -16.49 50.28
C LEU A 191 -1.31 -15.65 50.35
N GLN A 192 -0.36 -16.07 51.19
CA GLN A 192 1.02 -15.57 51.12
C GLN A 192 1.69 -16.07 49.84
N ILE A 193 2.41 -15.20 49.13
CA ILE A 193 3.16 -15.54 47.92
C ILE A 193 4.54 -16.07 48.33
N SER A 194 4.83 -17.32 47.95
CA SER A 194 6.06 -18.01 48.32
C SER A 194 7.31 -17.30 47.79
N GLY A 195 8.22 -16.93 48.69
CA GLY A 195 9.51 -16.29 48.34
C GLY A 195 9.48 -14.76 48.24
N GLU A 196 8.31 -14.15 48.43
CA GLU A 196 8.13 -12.69 48.39
C GLU A 196 7.49 -12.18 49.69
N ASP A 197 7.71 -10.90 50.03
CA ASP A 197 7.02 -10.25 51.15
C ASP A 197 5.67 -9.67 50.69
N LEU A 198 4.84 -10.52 50.06
CA LEU A 198 3.59 -10.16 49.41
C LEU A 198 2.51 -11.23 49.63
N ALA A 199 1.26 -10.80 49.62
CA ALA A 199 0.09 -11.65 49.79
C ALA A 199 -1.07 -11.20 48.90
N THR A 200 -2.00 -12.11 48.64
CA THR A 200 -3.22 -11.83 47.89
C THR A 200 -4.39 -11.51 48.82
N GLY A 201 -5.38 -10.78 48.30
CA GLY A 201 -6.60 -10.48 49.03
C GLY A 201 -7.57 -11.66 49.02
N ALA A 202 -8.58 -11.59 49.89
CA ALA A 202 -9.63 -12.60 49.97
C ALA A 202 -10.69 -12.43 48.87
N GLY A 203 -11.25 -13.53 48.37
CA GLY A 203 -12.36 -13.56 47.43
C GLY A 203 -13.72 -13.69 48.11
N TYR A 204 -14.79 -13.31 47.41
CA TYR A 204 -16.16 -13.73 47.74
C TYR A 204 -17.07 -13.77 46.51
N ALA A 205 -17.44 -12.62 45.92
CA ALA A 205 -18.23 -12.56 44.69
C ALA A 205 -17.36 -12.47 43.42
N SER A 206 -16.15 -11.96 43.58
CA SER A 206 -15.03 -12.08 42.66
C SER A 206 -13.86 -12.76 43.38
N PRO A 207 -12.82 -13.19 42.65
CA PRO A 207 -11.55 -13.50 43.29
C PRO A 207 -10.99 -12.27 44.02
N GLY A 208 -10.15 -12.48 45.03
CA GLY A 208 -9.43 -11.39 45.68
C GLY A 208 -8.40 -10.74 44.74
N GLY A 209 -8.04 -9.48 45.01
CA GLY A 209 -6.97 -8.80 44.28
C GLY A 209 -5.62 -9.45 44.51
N SER A 210 -4.64 -9.14 43.66
CA SER A 210 -3.30 -9.73 43.73
C SER A 210 -2.21 -8.75 43.28
N PRO A 211 -0.94 -8.98 43.64
CA PRO A 211 0.16 -8.12 43.21
C PRO A 211 0.48 -8.16 41.71
N SER A 212 -0.01 -9.19 40.99
CA SER A 212 0.17 -9.39 39.54
C SER A 212 -0.80 -10.44 38.99
N GLU A 213 -1.04 -10.45 37.68
CA GLU A 213 -1.92 -11.42 37.00
C GLU A 213 -1.47 -12.88 37.11
N SER A 214 -0.18 -13.12 37.37
CA SER A 214 0.36 -14.47 37.56
C SER A 214 -0.04 -15.09 38.89
N ASN A 215 -0.58 -14.29 39.82
CA ASN A 215 -1.00 -14.71 41.14
C ASN A 215 -2.52 -14.61 41.26
N THR A 216 -3.16 -15.67 41.76
CA THR A 216 -4.61 -15.71 41.97
C THR A 216 -4.93 -15.31 43.40
N GLY A 217 -5.90 -14.40 43.59
CA GLY A 217 -6.45 -14.12 44.91
C GLY A 217 -7.34 -15.24 45.43
N GLY A 218 -7.91 -15.04 46.62
CA GLY A 218 -8.83 -16.02 47.20
C GLY A 218 -10.03 -16.31 46.29
N ASP A 219 -10.56 -17.54 46.37
CA ASP A 219 -11.61 -18.03 45.48
C ASP A 219 -13.00 -17.41 45.74
N ILE A 220 -13.88 -17.54 44.75
CA ILE A 220 -15.31 -17.17 44.80
C ILE A 220 -16.10 -18.27 45.52
N TYR A 221 -17.11 -17.91 46.30
CA TYR A 221 -18.05 -18.86 46.89
C TYR A 221 -19.48 -18.29 46.98
N ASN A 222 -20.43 -19.18 47.24
CA ASN A 222 -21.89 -18.98 47.17
C ASN A 222 -22.43 -18.58 45.79
N LEU A 223 -23.75 -18.72 45.64
CA LEU A 223 -24.47 -18.33 44.44
C LEU A 223 -24.88 -16.86 44.49
N THR A 224 -24.92 -16.18 43.34
CA THR A 224 -25.33 -14.77 43.22
C THR A 224 -26.68 -14.47 43.89
N ARG A 225 -27.64 -15.39 43.84
CA ARG A 225 -28.97 -15.24 44.45
C ARG A 225 -29.15 -15.90 45.81
N VAL A 226 -28.14 -16.62 46.29
CA VAL A 226 -28.22 -17.40 47.54
C VAL A 226 -26.95 -17.18 48.39
N PRO A 227 -26.66 -15.94 48.82
CA PRO A 227 -25.58 -15.68 49.77
C PRO A 227 -25.96 -16.20 51.16
N GLY A 228 -24.97 -16.68 51.92
CA GLY A 228 -25.23 -17.44 53.15
C GLY A 228 -24.09 -17.44 54.18
N GLU A 229 -22.93 -16.92 53.83
CA GLU A 229 -21.70 -17.02 54.62
C GLU A 229 -21.08 -15.64 54.86
N GLU A 230 -20.25 -15.55 55.90
CA GLU A 230 -19.39 -14.42 56.21
C GLU A 230 -18.27 -14.28 55.17
N GLY A 231 -17.67 -13.09 55.08
CA GLY A 231 -16.50 -12.80 54.27
C GLY A 231 -15.24 -13.52 54.78
N SER A 232 -14.35 -13.89 53.86
CA SER A 232 -13.05 -14.52 54.12
C SER A 232 -11.94 -13.50 54.41
N GLY A 233 -10.90 -13.92 55.15
CA GLY A 233 -9.75 -13.09 55.53
C GLY A 233 -8.61 -13.10 54.50
N GLY A 234 -7.90 -11.99 54.37
CA GLY A 234 -6.79 -11.79 53.44
C GLY A 234 -5.53 -12.56 53.82
N GLY A 235 -4.54 -12.60 52.91
CA GLY A 235 -3.27 -13.31 53.15
C GLY A 235 -2.28 -12.52 54.01
N ASN A 236 -1.46 -13.23 54.80
CA ASN A 236 -0.37 -12.61 55.56
C ASN A 236 0.88 -12.43 54.68
N SER A 237 1.69 -11.42 54.98
CA SER A 237 3.06 -11.29 54.45
C SER A 237 4.08 -11.60 55.56
N ASN A 238 5.39 -11.55 55.27
CA ASN A 238 6.40 -11.75 56.31
C ASN A 238 6.45 -10.57 57.30
N SER A 239 5.94 -9.40 56.88
CA SER A 239 5.97 -8.15 57.65
C SER A 239 4.60 -7.56 57.99
N GLY A 240 3.49 -8.26 57.67
CA GLY A 240 2.13 -7.77 57.85
C GLY A 240 1.08 -8.87 58.01
N VAL A 241 -0.06 -8.50 58.60
CA VAL A 241 -1.22 -9.36 58.84
C VAL A 241 -2.35 -8.95 57.90
N GLY A 242 -2.93 -9.94 57.22
CA GLY A 242 -4.09 -9.75 56.34
C GLY A 242 -5.33 -9.26 57.09
N GLY A 243 -6.22 -8.58 56.38
CA GLY A 243 -7.48 -8.10 56.95
C GLY A 243 -8.48 -9.23 57.18
N ALA A 244 -9.26 -9.17 58.26
CA ALA A 244 -10.41 -10.05 58.49
C ALA A 244 -11.58 -9.73 57.54
N GLY A 245 -12.34 -10.74 57.14
CA GLY A 245 -13.51 -10.60 56.28
C GLY A 245 -14.71 -9.95 56.98
N GLY A 246 -15.67 -9.44 56.21
CA GLY A 246 -16.91 -8.86 56.75
C GLY A 246 -17.85 -9.92 57.35
N GLY A 247 -18.69 -9.53 58.30
CA GLY A 247 -19.62 -10.44 58.98
C GLY A 247 -20.83 -10.93 58.16
N TYR A 248 -21.89 -11.35 58.84
CA TYR A 248 -23.15 -11.78 58.22
C TYR A 248 -24.36 -11.14 58.91
N LEU A 249 -25.13 -10.36 58.15
CA LEU A 249 -26.35 -9.71 58.62
C LEU A 249 -27.56 -10.24 57.86
N LYS A 250 -28.49 -10.88 58.57
CA LYS A 250 -29.81 -11.23 58.05
C LYS A 250 -30.87 -10.39 58.73
N ILE A 251 -31.67 -9.66 57.94
CA ILE A 251 -32.79 -8.86 58.41
C ILE A 251 -34.08 -9.45 57.85
N GLU A 252 -35.04 -9.75 58.71
CA GLU A 252 -36.39 -10.14 58.35
C GLU A 252 -37.36 -9.19 59.04
N THR A 253 -37.97 -8.29 58.28
CA THR A 253 -39.01 -7.38 58.77
C THR A 253 -40.36 -7.68 58.14
N PHE A 254 -41.42 -7.58 58.94
CA PHE A 254 -42.78 -7.75 58.43
C PHE A 254 -43.29 -6.50 57.67
N TYR A 255 -42.84 -5.31 58.07
CA TYR A 255 -43.14 -4.04 57.42
C TYR A 255 -41.86 -3.40 56.86
N ASP A 256 -41.47 -2.24 57.37
CA ASP A 256 -40.47 -1.40 56.74
C ASP A 256 -39.12 -1.51 57.46
N LEU A 257 -38.06 -1.56 56.66
CA LEU A 257 -36.70 -1.27 57.07
C LEU A 257 -36.40 0.18 56.65
N THR A 258 -36.37 1.10 57.60
CA THR A 258 -36.07 2.52 57.33
C THR A 258 -34.63 2.82 57.71
N ASN A 259 -33.79 3.10 56.71
CA ASN A 259 -32.37 3.36 56.88
C ASN A 259 -32.00 4.80 56.49
N TYR A 260 -31.83 5.68 57.47
CA TYR A 260 -31.17 6.99 57.32
C TYR A 260 -29.72 6.95 57.84
N GLY A 261 -29.29 5.83 58.41
CA GLY A 261 -27.96 5.63 58.99
C GLY A 261 -27.05 4.81 58.07
N VAL A 262 -26.18 3.99 58.68
CA VAL A 262 -25.25 3.11 57.96
C VAL A 262 -25.46 1.67 58.40
N ILE A 263 -25.61 0.76 57.45
CA ILE A 263 -25.54 -0.68 57.66
C ILE A 263 -24.31 -1.18 56.90
N LYS A 264 -23.28 -1.65 57.60
CA LYS A 264 -22.06 -2.11 56.94
C LYS A 264 -21.55 -3.43 57.48
N VAL A 265 -21.08 -4.25 56.54
CA VAL A 265 -20.56 -5.59 56.75
C VAL A 265 -19.28 -5.72 55.91
N ASP A 266 -18.39 -4.74 56.05
CA ASP A 266 -17.21 -4.57 55.19
C ASP A 266 -16.05 -5.46 55.66
N GLY A 267 -15.19 -5.85 54.73
CA GLY A 267 -13.88 -6.43 55.05
C GLY A 267 -12.94 -5.38 55.64
N THR A 268 -12.08 -5.79 56.55
CA THR A 268 -11.05 -4.90 57.11
C THR A 268 -9.82 -4.82 56.22
N SER A 269 -9.15 -3.67 56.24
CA SER A 269 -7.90 -3.48 55.52
C SER A 269 -6.74 -4.24 56.17
N ALA A 270 -5.77 -4.63 55.36
CA ALA A 270 -4.55 -5.27 55.82
C ALA A 270 -3.67 -4.32 56.67
N THR A 271 -2.82 -4.87 57.53
CA THR A 271 -1.87 -4.11 58.35
C THR A 271 -0.44 -4.59 58.10
N GLY A 272 0.52 -3.69 57.88
CA GLY A 272 1.90 -4.06 57.52
C GLY A 272 2.09 -4.28 56.02
N ASN A 273 3.33 -4.17 55.52
CA ASN A 273 3.60 -4.09 54.09
C ASN A 273 3.32 -5.42 53.36
N GLY A 274 2.68 -5.36 52.19
CA GLY A 274 2.48 -6.53 51.33
C GLY A 274 1.35 -7.46 51.74
N ALA A 275 0.67 -7.24 52.88
CA ALA A 275 -0.45 -8.06 53.34
C ALA A 275 -1.75 -7.77 52.55
N GLY A 276 -2.64 -8.78 52.47
CA GLY A 276 -3.86 -8.73 51.67
C GLY A 276 -5.12 -8.31 52.46
N GLY A 277 -6.04 -7.61 51.81
CA GLY A 277 -7.30 -7.16 52.42
C GLY A 277 -8.34 -8.28 52.58
N GLY A 278 -9.20 -8.17 53.60
CA GLY A 278 -10.32 -9.09 53.82
C GLY A 278 -11.48 -8.83 52.88
N SER A 279 -12.26 -9.85 52.51
CA SER A 279 -13.41 -9.69 51.61
C SER A 279 -14.62 -9.10 52.34
N GLY A 280 -15.52 -8.44 51.60
CA GLY A 280 -16.81 -8.00 52.13
C GLY A 280 -17.66 -9.18 52.61
N GLY A 281 -18.61 -8.93 53.51
CA GLY A 281 -19.49 -9.95 54.06
C GLY A 281 -20.82 -10.10 53.32
N THR A 282 -21.85 -10.53 54.03
CA THR A 282 -23.19 -10.76 53.48
C THR A 282 -24.26 -9.92 54.17
N ILE A 283 -25.13 -9.30 53.37
CA ILE A 283 -26.41 -8.73 53.83
C ILE A 283 -27.56 -9.48 53.14
N VAL A 284 -28.48 -10.06 53.91
CA VAL A 284 -29.74 -10.62 53.40
C VAL A 284 -30.91 -9.93 54.07
N ALA A 285 -31.76 -9.23 53.31
CA ALA A 285 -32.92 -8.54 53.85
C ALA A 285 -34.23 -8.96 53.17
N TYR A 286 -35.20 -9.37 53.99
CA TYR A 286 -36.58 -9.61 53.62
C TYR A 286 -37.44 -8.54 54.28
N CYS A 287 -38.09 -7.68 53.50
CA CYS A 287 -38.93 -6.63 54.04
C CYS A 287 -40.03 -6.22 53.06
N ARG A 288 -41.01 -5.46 53.54
CA ARG A 288 -42.03 -4.89 52.66
C ARG A 288 -41.45 -3.77 51.80
N ASN A 289 -40.80 -2.82 52.45
CA ASN A 289 -40.13 -1.68 51.85
C ASN A 289 -38.76 -1.45 52.51
N LEU A 290 -37.79 -1.01 51.72
CA LEU A 290 -36.56 -0.37 52.20
C LEU A 290 -36.68 1.13 51.90
N LEU A 291 -36.75 1.94 52.96
CA LEU A 291 -36.98 3.39 52.88
C LEU A 291 -35.75 4.16 53.41
N GLY A 292 -35.64 5.42 53.01
CA GLY A 292 -34.58 6.34 53.44
C GLY A 292 -33.50 6.55 52.38
N ASP A 293 -32.45 7.27 52.77
CA ASP A 293 -31.32 7.70 51.93
C ASP A 293 -29.95 7.32 52.53
N GLY A 294 -29.94 6.42 53.52
CA GLY A 294 -28.74 5.95 54.20
C GLY A 294 -27.85 5.04 53.35
N THR A 295 -26.82 4.47 53.98
CA THR A 295 -25.83 3.62 53.31
C THR A 295 -25.99 2.15 53.68
N LEU A 296 -25.89 1.26 52.69
CA LEU A 296 -25.69 -0.18 52.87
C LEU A 296 -24.37 -0.58 52.19
N SER A 297 -23.48 -1.26 52.91
CA SER A 297 -22.13 -1.59 52.41
C SER A 297 -21.69 -3.02 52.73
N VAL A 298 -21.13 -3.69 51.72
CA VAL A 298 -20.40 -4.97 51.83
C VAL A 298 -19.07 -4.88 51.07
N ASN A 299 -18.33 -3.80 51.27
CA ASN A 299 -17.09 -3.53 50.53
C ASN A 299 -15.95 -4.44 51.02
N GLY A 300 -15.04 -4.78 50.13
CA GLY A 300 -13.77 -5.43 50.48
C GLY A 300 -12.79 -4.46 51.12
N GLY A 301 -11.93 -4.99 52.00
CA GLY A 301 -10.87 -4.25 52.66
C GLY A 301 -9.67 -3.99 51.75
N GLN A 302 -8.95 -2.90 52.03
CA GLN A 302 -7.77 -2.53 51.23
C GLN A 302 -6.57 -3.44 51.52
N GLY A 303 -5.79 -3.73 50.48
CA GLY A 303 -4.45 -4.31 50.64
C GLY A 303 -3.47 -3.27 51.19
N SER A 304 -2.25 -3.70 51.49
CA SER A 304 -1.19 -2.80 51.94
C SER A 304 0.01 -2.86 51.01
N GLY A 305 0.46 -1.69 50.53
CA GLY A 305 1.58 -1.56 49.60
C GLY A 305 1.28 -2.22 48.24
N LYS A 306 1.87 -3.39 47.99
CA LYS A 306 1.58 -4.21 46.79
C LYS A 306 0.67 -5.40 47.08
N GLY A 307 0.26 -5.61 48.33
CA GLY A 307 -0.67 -6.69 48.70
C GLY A 307 -2.03 -6.51 48.04
N GLY A 308 -2.71 -7.62 47.72
CA GLY A 308 -4.00 -7.57 47.03
C GLY A 308 -5.15 -7.10 47.92
N GLY A 309 -6.09 -6.32 47.38
CA GLY A 309 -7.32 -5.95 48.08
C GLY A 309 -8.35 -7.09 48.15
N GLY A 310 -9.29 -7.03 49.08
CA GLY A 310 -10.36 -8.03 49.21
C GLY A 310 -11.52 -7.80 48.24
N SER A 311 -12.18 -8.86 47.78
CA SER A 311 -13.38 -8.78 46.92
C SER A 311 -14.57 -8.13 47.64
N GLY A 312 -15.45 -7.49 46.86
CA GLY A 312 -16.75 -7.06 47.34
C GLY A 312 -17.62 -8.26 47.77
N GLY A 313 -18.49 -8.03 48.75
CA GLY A 313 -19.37 -9.03 49.33
C GLY A 313 -20.66 -9.29 48.52
N ARG A 314 -21.64 -9.94 49.16
CA ARG A 314 -22.92 -10.27 48.49
C ARG A 314 -24.11 -9.69 49.25
N MET A 315 -25.00 -9.01 48.54
CA MET A 315 -26.28 -8.55 49.08
C MET A 315 -27.45 -9.23 48.38
N LYS A 316 -28.46 -9.60 49.18
CA LYS A 316 -29.75 -10.09 48.70
C LYS A 316 -30.89 -9.33 49.35
N PHE A 317 -31.71 -8.70 48.53
CA PHE A 317 -32.92 -8.01 48.94
C PHE A 317 -34.15 -8.66 48.32
N ILE A 318 -35.15 -8.97 49.14
CA ILE A 318 -36.46 -9.42 48.69
C ILE A 318 -37.51 -8.46 49.26
N PHE A 319 -38.17 -7.74 48.37
CA PHE A 319 -39.21 -6.77 48.65
C PHE A 319 -40.56 -7.25 48.11
N THR A 320 -41.63 -6.98 48.87
CA THR A 320 -43.00 -7.22 48.39
C THR A 320 -43.61 -6.00 47.69
N GLN A 321 -42.90 -4.87 47.68
CA GLN A 321 -43.21 -3.67 46.91
C GLN A 321 -42.08 -3.40 45.91
N SER A 322 -42.27 -2.43 45.01
CA SER A 322 -41.20 -2.00 44.10
C SER A 322 -40.03 -1.38 44.85
N PHE A 323 -38.82 -1.60 44.34
CA PHE A 323 -37.60 -1.05 44.91
C PHE A 323 -37.46 0.44 44.53
N ASP A 324 -37.41 1.32 45.53
CA ASP A 324 -37.35 2.78 45.40
C ASP A 324 -36.47 3.41 46.50
N PHE A 325 -35.34 2.77 46.80
CA PHE A 325 -34.41 3.26 47.82
C PHE A 325 -33.48 4.33 47.22
N ASP A 326 -33.53 5.54 47.75
CA ASP A 326 -32.74 6.71 47.29
C ASP A 326 -31.33 6.77 47.90
N GLY A 327 -30.98 5.83 48.77
CA GLY A 327 -29.69 5.79 49.44
C GLY A 327 -28.59 5.09 48.63
N THR A 328 -27.43 4.95 49.28
CA THR A 328 -26.22 4.39 48.65
C THR A 328 -26.06 2.91 48.98
N ILE A 329 -25.94 2.05 47.97
CA ILE A 329 -25.66 0.61 48.13
C ILE A 329 -24.34 0.27 47.45
N THR A 330 -23.35 -0.20 48.21
CA THR A 330 -22.00 -0.47 47.70
C THR A 330 -21.53 -1.89 48.01
N ALA A 331 -20.91 -2.51 47.02
CA ALA A 331 -20.23 -3.80 47.14
C ALA A 331 -18.90 -3.73 46.40
N TYR A 332 -18.09 -2.72 46.67
CA TYR A 332 -16.84 -2.48 45.95
C TYR A 332 -15.75 -3.48 46.36
N GLY A 333 -14.86 -3.81 45.42
CA GLY A 333 -13.63 -4.53 45.72
C GLY A 333 -12.55 -3.57 46.20
N GLY A 334 -11.74 -4.02 47.16
CA GLY A 334 -10.57 -3.28 47.62
C GLY A 334 -9.46 -3.22 46.56
N GLY A 335 -8.73 -2.11 46.53
CA GLY A 335 -7.55 -1.87 45.73
C GLY A 335 -6.55 -0.93 46.42
N ASN A 336 -5.30 -0.94 45.96
CA ASN A 336 -4.35 0.10 46.34
C ASN A 336 -4.53 1.24 45.34
N ASP A 337 -4.92 2.43 45.80
CA ASP A 337 -5.32 3.58 44.95
C ASP A 337 -4.25 4.04 43.93
N ASP A 338 -3.00 3.57 44.04
CA ASP A 338 -1.84 4.16 43.33
C ASP A 338 -1.03 3.19 42.41
N ASN A 339 -1.47 1.97 42.07
CA ASN A 339 -0.61 1.05 41.28
C ASN A 339 -1.29 0.22 40.16
N LEU A 340 -1.13 0.68 38.91
CA LEU A 340 -1.53 0.01 37.67
C LEU A 340 -0.88 -1.38 37.44
N ASN A 341 0.17 -1.74 38.20
CA ASN A 341 0.83 -3.05 38.10
C ASN A 341 0.20 -4.14 38.97
N THR A 342 -0.78 -3.79 39.83
CA THR A 342 -1.51 -4.75 40.68
C THR A 342 -2.91 -5.02 40.13
N VAL A 343 -3.47 -6.18 40.46
CA VAL A 343 -4.85 -6.56 40.12
C VAL A 343 -5.75 -6.16 41.28
N LYS A 344 -6.66 -5.20 41.06
CA LYS A 344 -7.69 -4.79 42.01
C LYS A 344 -8.70 -5.93 42.21
N ALA A 345 -9.30 -6.04 43.39
CA ALA A 345 -10.39 -6.97 43.57
C ALA A 345 -11.66 -6.47 42.86
N GLY A 346 -12.45 -7.40 42.34
CA GLY A 346 -13.69 -7.11 41.64
C GLY A 346 -14.81 -6.72 42.59
N ALA A 347 -15.85 -6.14 42.01
CA ALA A 347 -17.07 -5.82 42.73
C ALA A 347 -17.81 -7.09 43.20
N GLY A 348 -18.61 -6.89 44.24
CA GLY A 348 -19.57 -7.82 44.77
C GLY A 348 -20.85 -7.91 43.93
N THR A 349 -21.83 -8.68 44.41
CA THR A 349 -23.13 -8.82 43.75
C THR A 349 -24.25 -8.27 44.64
N ILE A 350 -25.10 -7.40 44.08
CA ILE A 350 -26.33 -6.92 44.72
C ILE A 350 -27.52 -7.47 43.94
N TYR A 351 -28.22 -8.45 44.52
CA TYR A 351 -29.43 -9.03 43.95
C TYR A 351 -30.67 -8.45 44.63
N ILE A 352 -31.58 -7.91 43.83
CA ILE A 352 -32.85 -7.32 44.29
C ILE A 352 -33.99 -8.04 43.59
N GLN A 353 -34.94 -8.55 44.37
CA GLN A 353 -36.23 -9.02 43.88
C GLN A 353 -37.33 -8.11 44.45
N ASP A 354 -38.07 -7.42 43.58
CA ASP A 354 -39.10 -6.45 43.97
C ASP A 354 -40.41 -6.65 43.20
N GLY A 355 -41.53 -6.18 43.77
CA GLY A 355 -42.87 -6.22 43.16
C GLY A 355 -43.82 -7.30 43.70
N THR A 356 -45.05 -7.34 43.16
CA THR A 356 -46.11 -8.29 43.57
C THR A 356 -46.60 -9.15 42.41
N GLY A 357 -46.79 -10.46 42.65
CA GLY A 357 -47.45 -11.36 41.70
C GLY A 357 -46.72 -11.46 40.35
N ASN A 358 -47.41 -11.16 39.24
CA ASN A 358 -46.85 -11.23 37.89
C ASN A 358 -45.91 -10.05 37.54
N SER A 359 -45.67 -9.12 38.47
CA SER A 359 -44.77 -7.96 38.28
C SER A 359 -43.47 -8.09 39.07
N LEU A 360 -43.09 -9.32 39.44
CA LEU A 360 -41.80 -9.58 40.08
C LEU A 360 -40.66 -9.22 39.13
N MET A 361 -39.73 -8.37 39.58
CA MET A 361 -38.52 -8.00 38.86
C MET A 361 -37.30 -8.56 39.58
N ASN A 362 -36.47 -9.30 38.84
CA ASN A 362 -35.16 -9.76 39.28
C ASN A 362 -34.09 -8.79 38.76
N ARG A 363 -33.41 -8.07 39.64
CA ARG A 363 -32.37 -7.11 39.30
C ARG A 363 -31.02 -7.59 39.84
N LEU A 364 -29.99 -7.45 39.03
CA LEU A 364 -28.61 -7.69 39.44
C LEU A 364 -27.79 -6.42 39.19
N TRP A 365 -27.14 -5.93 40.23
CA TRP A 365 -26.17 -4.85 40.11
C TRP A 365 -24.77 -5.38 40.44
N ILE A 366 -23.84 -5.08 39.54
CA ILE A 366 -22.40 -5.26 39.74
C ILE A 366 -21.80 -3.89 39.41
N ILE A 367 -21.39 -3.16 40.44
CA ILE A 367 -20.99 -1.76 40.34
C ILE A 367 -19.59 -1.66 40.92
N GLY A 368 -18.62 -1.31 40.09
CA GLY A 368 -17.26 -0.99 40.51
C GLY A 368 -17.10 0.48 40.89
N ASP A 369 -15.96 0.79 41.47
CA ASP A 369 -15.52 2.10 41.93
C ASP A 369 -14.18 2.50 41.26
N THR A 370 -13.88 1.90 40.11
CA THR A 370 -12.65 2.15 39.38
C THR A 370 -12.79 3.39 38.50
N GLU A 371 -11.73 4.18 38.33
CA GLU A 371 -11.76 5.42 37.55
C GLU A 371 -11.21 5.28 36.11
N SER A 372 -10.57 4.14 35.78
CA SER A 372 -9.88 3.94 34.50
C SER A 372 -9.96 2.49 33.99
N SER A 373 -10.12 2.32 32.67
CA SER A 373 -10.06 1.03 31.99
C SER A 373 -8.67 0.37 31.99
N VAL A 374 -7.63 1.13 32.34
CA VAL A 374 -6.24 0.61 32.41
C VAL A 374 -6.02 -0.19 33.71
N GLN A 375 -6.85 0.05 34.74
CA GLN A 375 -6.73 -0.66 36.01
C GLN A 375 -7.21 -2.11 35.85
N LYS A 376 -6.29 -3.04 36.07
CA LYS A 376 -6.59 -4.48 36.08
C LYS A 376 -7.46 -4.80 37.29
N GLN A 377 -8.46 -5.65 37.10
CA GLN A 377 -9.33 -6.13 38.19
C GLN A 377 -9.74 -7.57 37.96
N THR A 378 -10.04 -8.28 39.06
CA THR A 378 -10.65 -9.62 38.98
C THR A 378 -12.13 -9.51 38.62
N HIS A 379 -12.70 -10.57 38.03
CA HIS A 379 -14.07 -10.53 37.52
C HIS A 379 -15.08 -11.05 38.55
N THR A 380 -16.23 -10.39 38.63
CA THR A 380 -17.39 -10.85 39.40
C THR A 380 -18.07 -12.00 38.67
N LEU A 381 -18.26 -13.13 39.34
CA LEU A 381 -18.91 -14.29 38.73
C LEU A 381 -20.43 -14.27 38.98
N ILE A 382 -21.21 -14.27 37.90
CA ILE A 382 -22.64 -14.53 37.93
C ILE A 382 -22.83 -16.04 38.04
N SER A 383 -23.17 -16.52 39.24
CA SER A 383 -23.28 -17.94 39.57
C SER A 383 -24.72 -18.39 39.84
N GLY A 384 -25.02 -19.64 39.50
CA GLY A 384 -26.37 -20.21 39.54
C GLY A 384 -26.39 -21.73 39.28
N THR A 385 -27.44 -22.40 39.76
CA THR A 385 -27.60 -23.86 39.62
C THR A 385 -28.70 -24.25 38.63
N THR A 386 -29.64 -23.34 38.38
CA THR A 386 -30.79 -23.54 37.49
C THR A 386 -30.82 -22.48 36.41
N SER A 387 -31.52 -22.72 35.30
CA SER A 387 -31.71 -21.72 34.24
C SER A 387 -32.33 -20.43 34.75
N ASP A 388 -33.19 -20.50 35.77
CA ASP A 388 -33.88 -19.35 36.36
C ASP A 388 -32.91 -18.43 37.11
N ASP A 389 -31.80 -18.96 37.62
CA ASP A 389 -30.74 -18.18 38.28
C ASP A 389 -30.02 -17.22 37.29
N PHE A 390 -30.08 -17.53 36.00
CA PHE A 390 -29.49 -16.76 34.91
C PHE A 390 -30.54 -15.93 34.13
N TYR A 391 -31.69 -15.62 34.75
CA TYR A 391 -32.70 -14.74 34.15
C TYR A 391 -32.93 -13.46 34.96
N TYR A 392 -32.48 -12.31 34.44
CA TYR A 392 -32.64 -11.01 35.10
C TYR A 392 -33.52 -10.07 34.27
N ASN A 393 -34.43 -9.36 34.92
CA ASN A 393 -35.21 -8.31 34.26
C ASN A 393 -34.35 -7.06 34.03
N VAL A 394 -33.42 -6.76 34.94
CA VAL A 394 -32.48 -5.64 34.82
C VAL A 394 -31.09 -6.10 35.25
N LEU A 395 -30.09 -5.88 34.39
CA LEU A 395 -28.68 -5.95 34.76
C LEU A 395 -28.07 -4.55 34.75
N SER A 396 -27.37 -4.17 35.82
CA SER A 396 -26.58 -2.94 35.88
C SER A 396 -25.09 -3.27 35.97
N LEU A 397 -24.29 -2.78 35.00
CA LEU A 397 -22.82 -2.89 34.98
C LEU A 397 -22.21 -1.49 34.83
N LYS A 398 -21.48 -1.03 35.86
CA LYS A 398 -21.00 0.36 35.98
C LYS A 398 -19.65 0.45 36.70
N GLY A 399 -18.97 1.59 36.59
CA GLY A 399 -17.73 1.87 37.31
C GLY A 399 -16.59 0.90 36.98
N TYR A 400 -16.46 0.57 35.70
CA TYR A 400 -15.55 -0.41 35.11
C TYR A 400 -15.70 -1.83 35.65
N SER A 401 -16.82 -2.18 36.29
CA SER A 401 -17.07 -3.56 36.75
C SER A 401 -16.88 -4.59 35.64
N TYR A 402 -16.27 -5.72 35.95
CA TYR A 402 -16.08 -6.82 34.99
C TYR A 402 -16.85 -8.06 35.46
N ALA A 403 -17.74 -8.61 34.62
CA ALA A 403 -18.58 -9.75 34.97
C ALA A 403 -18.34 -10.97 34.05
N ASP A 404 -18.18 -12.15 34.67
CA ASP A 404 -18.13 -13.46 34.02
C ASP A 404 -19.40 -14.27 34.32
N ILE A 405 -19.76 -15.20 33.44
CA ILE A 405 -20.90 -16.12 33.61
C ILE A 405 -20.39 -17.49 34.04
N GLU A 406 -20.97 -18.08 35.09
CA GLU A 406 -20.63 -19.43 35.54
C GLU A 406 -21.13 -20.50 34.55
N GLY A 407 -20.30 -21.51 34.27
CA GLY A 407 -20.66 -22.69 33.48
C GLY A 407 -20.38 -22.56 31.98
N ALA A 408 -19.97 -23.65 31.33
CA ALA A 408 -19.49 -23.62 29.94
C ALA A 408 -20.59 -23.46 28.87
N THR A 409 -21.86 -23.75 29.19
CA THR A 409 -22.99 -23.76 28.24
C THR A 409 -24.17 -22.94 28.75
N THR A 410 -23.89 -21.94 29.59
CA THR A 410 -24.91 -21.21 30.33
C THR A 410 -25.65 -20.22 29.44
N PHE A 411 -26.96 -20.13 29.64
CA PHE A 411 -27.84 -19.20 28.96
C PHE A 411 -28.23 -18.05 29.91
N LEU A 412 -27.64 -16.88 29.72
CA LEU A 412 -27.95 -15.66 30.47
C LEU A 412 -28.98 -14.83 29.69
N ARG A 413 -30.17 -14.68 30.26
CA ARG A 413 -31.25 -13.86 29.69
C ARG A 413 -31.38 -12.56 30.48
N ILE A 414 -31.37 -11.44 29.77
CA ILE A 414 -31.54 -10.10 30.33
C ILE A 414 -32.59 -9.34 29.54
N ASP A 415 -33.61 -8.82 30.23
CA ASP A 415 -34.68 -8.05 29.57
C ASP A 415 -34.32 -6.57 29.35
N ASN A 416 -33.42 -6.00 30.16
CA ASN A 416 -32.91 -4.62 30.06
C ASN A 416 -31.49 -4.49 30.65
N ILE A 417 -30.57 -3.83 29.93
CA ILE A 417 -29.19 -3.59 30.37
C ILE A 417 -28.95 -2.10 30.63
N ASN A 418 -28.46 -1.79 31.83
CA ASN A 418 -28.08 -0.44 32.23
C ASN A 418 -26.57 -0.36 32.46
N GLY A 419 -25.92 0.56 31.78
CA GLY A 419 -24.50 0.85 31.95
C GLY A 419 -24.16 2.31 31.75
N ASP A 420 -22.93 2.66 32.12
CA ASP A 420 -22.31 3.98 31.95
C ASP A 420 -21.17 3.95 30.92
N ASN A 421 -21.18 2.94 30.04
CA ASN A 421 -20.16 2.60 29.05
C ASN A 421 -18.84 2.03 29.60
N THR A 422 -18.71 1.86 30.91
CA THR A 422 -17.46 1.40 31.53
C THR A 422 -17.48 -0.08 31.90
N GLY A 423 -18.63 -0.62 32.31
CA GLY A 423 -18.76 -2.01 32.73
C GLY A 423 -18.62 -3.00 31.57
N THR A 424 -18.01 -4.16 31.81
CA THR A 424 -17.75 -5.20 30.82
C THR A 424 -18.47 -6.49 31.16
N MET A 425 -19.17 -7.05 30.19
CA MET A 425 -19.74 -8.40 30.23
C MET A 425 -18.88 -9.34 29.37
N ASN A 426 -18.42 -10.43 29.96
CA ASN A 426 -17.61 -11.43 29.27
C ASN A 426 -18.39 -12.72 29.10
N VAL A 427 -18.51 -13.15 27.85
CA VAL A 427 -19.32 -14.29 27.43
C VAL A 427 -18.37 -15.31 26.80
N GLN A 428 -18.06 -16.35 27.56
CA GLN A 428 -17.03 -17.33 27.22
C GLN A 428 -17.63 -18.69 26.82
N ASN A 429 -16.79 -19.62 26.37
CA ASN A 429 -17.20 -21.01 26.07
C ASN A 429 -18.40 -21.05 25.11
N GLN A 430 -19.34 -21.97 25.31
CA GLN A 430 -20.60 -22.09 24.55
C GLN A 430 -21.75 -21.34 25.23
N GLN A 431 -21.45 -20.26 25.96
CA GLN A 431 -22.46 -19.45 26.62
C GLN A 431 -23.27 -18.63 25.63
N ILE A 432 -24.49 -18.29 26.03
CA ILE A 432 -25.40 -17.46 25.25
C ILE A 432 -25.83 -16.28 26.11
N LEU A 433 -25.54 -15.07 25.65
CA LEU A 433 -26.09 -13.84 26.20
C LEU A 433 -27.30 -13.41 25.36
N LYS A 434 -28.51 -13.61 25.90
CA LYS A 434 -29.76 -13.11 25.31
C LYS A 434 -30.11 -11.76 25.92
N ALA A 435 -29.75 -10.68 25.23
CA ALA A 435 -29.93 -9.31 25.69
C ALA A 435 -31.10 -8.64 24.96
N GLU A 436 -32.12 -8.25 25.73
CA GLU A 436 -33.29 -7.45 25.31
C GLU A 436 -34.13 -8.04 24.17
N VAL A 437 -34.13 -9.36 24.03
CA VAL A 437 -34.95 -10.04 23.01
C VAL A 437 -36.28 -10.53 23.59
N PHE A 438 -37.35 -10.05 22.96
CA PHE A 438 -38.73 -10.42 23.24
C PHE A 438 -39.35 -11.10 22.02
N GLU A 439 -39.95 -12.27 22.22
CA GLU A 439 -40.57 -13.02 21.14
C GLU A 439 -41.80 -12.26 20.60
N GLY A 440 -41.81 -11.98 19.29
CA GLY A 440 -42.90 -11.27 18.62
C GLY A 440 -42.80 -9.73 18.62
N GLU A 441 -41.75 -9.14 19.21
CA GLU A 441 -41.53 -7.68 19.20
C GLU A 441 -40.25 -7.32 18.44
N GLN A 442 -40.31 -6.33 17.53
CA GLN A 442 -39.11 -5.72 16.97
C GLN A 442 -38.61 -4.62 17.91
N ARG A 443 -37.45 -4.86 18.52
CA ARG A 443 -36.75 -3.89 19.36
C ARG A 443 -35.43 -3.45 18.73
N HIS A 444 -34.89 -2.40 19.33
CA HIS A 444 -33.57 -1.86 19.04
C HIS A 444 -32.74 -1.99 20.32
N PHE A 445 -31.65 -2.75 20.26
CA PHE A 445 -30.73 -2.88 21.39
C PHE A 445 -29.64 -1.82 21.30
N ILE A 446 -29.57 -0.94 22.31
CA ILE A 446 -28.51 0.06 22.42
C ILE A 446 -27.61 -0.39 23.57
N THR A 447 -26.44 -0.92 23.26
CA THR A 447 -25.52 -1.33 24.32
C THR A 447 -24.81 -0.10 24.90
N ASN A 448 -24.82 -0.03 26.22
CA ASN A 448 -24.14 0.95 27.08
C ASN A 448 -23.15 0.26 28.04
N ILE A 449 -22.75 -0.96 27.69
CA ILE A 449 -21.74 -1.78 28.35
C ILE A 449 -20.76 -2.30 27.31
N ASN A 450 -19.55 -2.63 27.74
CA ASN A 450 -18.61 -3.39 26.93
C ASN A 450 -19.03 -4.86 26.88
N ILE A 451 -18.82 -5.51 25.74
CA ILE A 451 -19.13 -6.94 25.56
C ILE A 451 -17.90 -7.62 24.97
N ASP A 452 -17.33 -8.57 25.71
CA ASP A 452 -16.28 -9.47 25.24
C ASP A 452 -16.90 -10.84 24.92
N LEU A 453 -16.99 -11.18 23.64
CA LEU A 453 -17.60 -12.43 23.17
C LEU A 453 -16.52 -13.41 22.69
N ALA A 454 -16.44 -14.60 23.30
CA ALA A 454 -15.49 -15.65 22.90
C ALA A 454 -15.95 -16.46 21.67
N GLU A 455 -15.03 -17.26 21.09
CA GLU A 455 -15.21 -17.95 19.79
C GLU A 455 -16.44 -18.86 19.69
N GLN A 456 -16.79 -19.55 20.78
CA GLN A 456 -17.92 -20.48 20.81
C GLN A 456 -19.20 -19.84 21.37
N ALA A 457 -19.12 -18.59 21.83
CA ALA A 457 -20.20 -17.91 22.51
C ALA A 457 -21.18 -17.28 21.52
N THR A 458 -22.39 -16.98 21.98
CA THR A 458 -23.43 -16.33 21.17
C THR A 458 -23.99 -15.09 21.84
N LEU A 459 -23.94 -13.96 21.13
CA LEU A 459 -24.67 -12.74 21.46
C LEU A 459 -26.02 -12.74 20.72
N HIS A 460 -27.08 -13.01 21.46
CA HIS A 460 -28.44 -13.00 20.94
C HIS A 460 -29.13 -11.66 21.27
N VAL A 461 -29.35 -10.83 20.26
CA VAL A 461 -29.88 -9.46 20.37
C VAL A 461 -30.97 -9.23 19.30
N PRO A 462 -31.81 -8.18 19.43
CA PRO A 462 -32.74 -7.78 18.38
C PRO A 462 -32.04 -7.51 17.03
N LEU A 463 -32.82 -7.49 15.95
CA LEU A 463 -32.30 -7.27 14.60
C LEU A 463 -31.54 -5.95 14.45
N ASN A 464 -31.87 -4.92 15.25
CA ASN A 464 -31.18 -3.63 15.25
C ASN A 464 -30.31 -3.52 16.50
N MET A 465 -29.01 -3.33 16.31
CA MET A 465 -28.05 -3.08 17.38
C MET A 465 -27.34 -1.74 17.16
N THR A 466 -27.25 -0.93 18.21
CA THR A 466 -26.40 0.26 18.27
C THR A 466 -25.33 0.09 19.34
N VAL A 467 -24.08 0.40 18.97
CA VAL A 467 -22.94 0.49 19.88
C VAL A 467 -22.60 1.96 20.07
N SER A 468 -22.73 2.47 21.30
CA SER A 468 -22.60 3.89 21.62
C SER A 468 -21.70 4.11 22.83
N GLY A 469 -20.51 4.67 22.63
CA GLY A 469 -19.58 4.99 23.71
C GLY A 469 -18.90 3.80 24.40
N CYS A 470 -19.19 2.57 23.99
CA CYS A 470 -18.64 1.33 24.56
C CYS A 470 -17.95 0.46 23.49
N THR A 471 -17.28 -0.60 23.94
CA THR A 471 -16.53 -1.55 23.10
C THR A 471 -17.22 -2.91 23.02
N VAL A 472 -17.45 -3.41 21.80
CA VAL A 472 -17.98 -4.74 21.55
C VAL A 472 -16.93 -5.53 20.77
N ASN A 473 -16.34 -6.53 21.42
CA ASN A 473 -15.35 -7.43 20.86
C ASN A 473 -16.00 -8.76 20.48
N LEU A 474 -16.01 -9.08 19.19
CA LEU A 474 -16.73 -10.24 18.65
C LEU A 474 -15.75 -11.30 18.17
N LYS A 475 -15.69 -12.44 18.88
CA LYS A 475 -15.07 -13.70 18.39
C LYS A 475 -16.11 -14.78 18.07
N GLY A 476 -17.31 -14.66 18.63
CA GLY A 476 -18.38 -15.66 18.51
C GLY A 476 -19.49 -15.29 17.53
N ARG A 477 -20.66 -15.88 17.75
CA ARG A 477 -21.85 -15.73 16.90
C ARG A 477 -22.67 -14.52 17.33
N VAL A 478 -23.13 -13.72 16.37
CA VAL A 478 -24.05 -12.60 16.61
C VAL A 478 -25.33 -12.74 15.79
N THR A 479 -26.45 -12.20 16.27
CA THR A 479 -27.78 -12.38 15.64
C THR A 479 -28.45 -11.11 15.12
N PHE A 480 -27.83 -9.95 15.31
CA PHE A 480 -28.32 -8.71 14.73
C PHE A 480 -28.18 -8.73 13.19
N ASN A 481 -29.08 -8.02 12.51
CA ASN A 481 -29.04 -7.84 11.06
C ASN A 481 -28.61 -6.41 10.68
N ASN A 482 -28.86 -5.43 11.54
CA ASN A 482 -28.53 -4.03 11.30
C ASN A 482 -27.63 -3.55 12.44
N LEU A 483 -26.47 -2.99 12.10
CA LEU A 483 -25.49 -2.48 13.05
C LEU A 483 -25.26 -0.99 12.83
N ILE A 484 -25.39 -0.20 13.91
CA ILE A 484 -25.03 1.21 13.93
C ILE A 484 -23.94 1.41 14.97
N VAL A 485 -22.82 2.00 14.56
CA VAL A 485 -21.76 2.39 15.50
C VAL A 485 -21.79 3.91 15.62
N GLU A 486 -22.17 4.39 16.81
CA GLU A 486 -22.29 5.80 17.15
C GLU A 486 -20.94 6.37 17.65
N ASN A 487 -20.90 7.67 17.91
CA ASN A 487 -19.71 8.34 18.44
C ASN A 487 -19.18 7.66 19.73
N GLY A 488 -17.88 7.37 19.77
CA GLY A 488 -17.22 6.67 20.87
C GLY A 488 -17.50 5.16 20.91
N GLY A 489 -18.39 4.64 20.06
CA GLY A 489 -18.63 3.21 19.92
C GLY A 489 -17.47 2.54 19.19
N THR A 490 -17.02 1.40 19.72
CA THR A 490 -15.96 0.58 19.12
C THR A 490 -16.48 -0.83 18.88
N VAL A 491 -16.36 -1.32 17.65
CA VAL A 491 -16.64 -2.72 17.30
C VAL A 491 -15.36 -3.36 16.78
N ILE A 492 -14.95 -4.44 17.43
CA ILE A 492 -13.79 -5.25 17.05
C ILE A 492 -14.31 -6.58 16.51
N LEU A 493 -13.88 -6.92 15.29
CA LEU A 493 -14.30 -8.11 14.57
C LEU A 493 -13.13 -9.08 14.45
N GLU A 494 -13.22 -10.23 15.10
CA GLU A 494 -12.17 -11.26 15.09
C GLU A 494 -12.47 -12.35 14.05
N PRO A 495 -11.46 -13.09 13.54
CA PRO A 495 -11.63 -13.97 12.38
C PRO A 495 -12.60 -15.13 12.60
N THR A 496 -12.89 -15.44 13.86
CA THR A 496 -13.80 -16.51 14.28
C THR A 496 -15.26 -16.06 14.37
N SER A 497 -15.51 -14.74 14.37
CA SER A 497 -16.87 -14.23 14.53
C SER A 497 -17.69 -14.29 13.25
N MET A 498 -19.00 -14.43 13.42
CA MET A 498 -19.95 -14.69 12.32
C MET A 498 -21.36 -14.22 12.67
N THR A 499 -22.15 -13.93 11.64
CA THR A 499 -23.60 -13.70 11.76
C THR A 499 -24.35 -15.03 11.75
N ALA A 500 -25.33 -15.18 12.64
CA ALA A 500 -26.22 -16.34 12.72
C ALA A 500 -27.67 -15.86 12.73
N THR A 501 -28.57 -16.62 12.11
CA THR A 501 -30.01 -16.36 12.22
C THR A 501 -30.61 -17.20 13.33
N TYR A 502 -31.62 -16.67 14.02
CA TYR A 502 -32.35 -17.41 15.05
C TYR A 502 -33.76 -17.72 14.56
N SER A 503 -34.07 -19.01 14.41
CA SER A 503 -35.38 -19.49 13.98
C SER A 503 -35.74 -20.78 14.70
N GLY A 504 -36.97 -20.87 15.22
CA GLY A 504 -37.49 -22.09 15.86
C GLY A 504 -36.68 -22.60 17.05
N GLY A 505 -35.99 -21.72 17.79
CA GLY A 505 -35.12 -22.10 18.92
C GLY A 505 -33.70 -22.50 18.54
N VAL A 506 -33.37 -22.51 17.25
CA VAL A 506 -32.07 -22.93 16.71
C VAL A 506 -31.31 -21.73 16.18
N TYR A 507 -30.01 -21.69 16.51
CA TYR A 507 -29.06 -20.75 15.91
C TYR A 507 -28.51 -21.34 14.63
N ASP A 508 -29.04 -20.88 13.51
CA ASP A 508 -28.62 -21.29 12.19
C ASP A 508 -27.40 -20.47 11.73
N VAL A 509 -26.25 -21.15 11.69
CA VAL A 509 -24.97 -20.62 11.23
C VAL A 509 -24.79 -20.74 9.72
N SER A 510 -25.79 -21.21 8.97
CA SER A 510 -25.72 -21.21 7.50
C SER A 510 -25.78 -19.79 6.90
N ALA A 511 -26.10 -18.78 7.72
CA ALA A 511 -26.17 -17.39 7.30
C ALA A 511 -24.80 -16.81 6.90
N SER A 512 -23.71 -17.21 7.56
CA SER A 512 -22.34 -16.86 7.16
C SER A 512 -21.30 -17.83 7.74
N THR A 513 -20.14 -17.90 7.10
CA THR A 513 -18.97 -18.60 7.64
C THR A 513 -18.20 -17.71 8.61
N PRO A 514 -17.33 -18.27 9.49
CA PRO A 514 -16.42 -17.47 10.31
C PRO A 514 -15.66 -16.43 9.48
N GLY A 515 -15.58 -15.20 9.97
CA GLY A 515 -14.95 -14.05 9.28
C GLY A 515 -15.84 -13.35 8.25
N VAL A 516 -17.04 -13.87 7.98
CA VAL A 516 -18.02 -13.30 7.04
C VAL A 516 -19.22 -12.77 7.81
N TYR A 517 -19.67 -11.56 7.45
CA TYR A 517 -20.86 -10.93 8.02
C TYR A 517 -21.93 -10.77 6.95
N SER A 518 -23.14 -11.20 7.26
CA SER A 518 -24.32 -11.03 6.40
C SER A 518 -25.33 -10.14 7.12
N LEU A 519 -25.48 -8.90 6.67
CA LEU A 519 -26.24 -7.85 7.34
C LEU A 519 -27.22 -7.16 6.38
N GLY A 520 -28.30 -6.56 6.91
CA GLY A 520 -29.15 -5.65 6.15
C GLY A 520 -28.49 -4.27 6.01
N TYR A 521 -27.96 -3.74 7.12
CA TYR A 521 -27.44 -2.38 7.18
C TYR A 521 -26.22 -2.28 8.10
N ILE A 522 -25.19 -1.55 7.65
CA ILE A 522 -24.12 -1.02 8.50
C ILE A 522 -24.09 0.51 8.39
N GLY A 523 -24.19 1.19 9.53
CA GLY A 523 -24.00 2.63 9.63
C GLY A 523 -22.84 2.99 10.55
N LEU A 524 -21.76 3.54 10.00
CA LEU A 524 -20.61 4.01 10.76
C LEU A 524 -20.68 5.53 10.90
N LYS A 525 -20.98 6.04 12.11
CA LYS A 525 -21.14 7.47 12.38
C LYS A 525 -19.81 8.12 12.76
N PHE A 526 -19.71 9.43 12.58
CA PHE A 526 -18.53 10.20 12.99
C PHE A 526 -18.12 9.91 14.45
N GLY A 527 -16.83 9.59 14.64
CA GLY A 527 -16.27 9.23 15.95
C GLY A 527 -16.45 7.77 16.35
N SER A 528 -17.04 6.92 15.50
CA SER A 528 -17.05 5.47 15.71
C SER A 528 -15.75 4.79 15.25
N THR A 529 -15.44 3.65 15.85
CA THR A 529 -14.34 2.75 15.44
C THR A 529 -14.91 1.40 15.03
N PHE A 530 -14.58 0.94 13.83
CA PHE A 530 -14.96 -0.39 13.31
C PHE A 530 -13.69 -1.08 12.81
N SER A 531 -13.23 -2.08 13.57
CA SER A 531 -11.87 -2.64 13.45
C SER A 531 -11.92 -4.15 13.22
N PRO A 532 -11.89 -4.62 11.97
CA PRO A 532 -11.55 -6.01 11.67
C PRO A 532 -10.09 -6.29 12.04
N SER A 533 -9.82 -7.38 12.78
CA SER A 533 -8.46 -7.71 13.22
C SER A 533 -7.57 -8.30 12.13
N VAL A 534 -8.18 -8.82 11.06
CA VAL A 534 -7.51 -9.33 9.85
C VAL A 534 -8.18 -8.69 8.63
N GLY A 535 -8.97 -9.44 7.86
CA GLY A 535 -9.73 -8.95 6.72
C GLY A 535 -11.22 -8.80 7.01
N LEU A 536 -11.89 -7.98 6.22
CA LEU A 536 -13.34 -7.81 6.26
C LEU A 536 -13.99 -8.47 5.03
N GLN A 537 -14.82 -9.48 5.26
CA GLN A 537 -15.78 -9.97 4.27
C GLN A 537 -17.19 -9.60 4.71
N LEU A 538 -17.82 -8.69 3.98
CA LEU A 538 -19.14 -8.17 4.32
C LEU A 538 -20.10 -8.31 3.15
N ILE A 539 -21.22 -8.99 3.42
CA ILE A 539 -22.40 -9.02 2.57
C ILE A 539 -23.43 -8.13 3.23
N ALA A 540 -23.87 -7.06 2.55
CA ALA A 540 -24.90 -6.18 3.07
C ALA A 540 -25.90 -5.71 2.02
N VAL A 541 -27.08 -5.23 2.43
CA VAL A 541 -27.93 -4.46 1.50
C VAL A 541 -27.37 -3.06 1.37
N SER A 542 -27.01 -2.43 2.49
CA SER A 542 -26.45 -1.07 2.48
C SER A 542 -25.40 -0.83 3.54
N MET A 543 -24.41 0.00 3.20
CA MET A 543 -23.37 0.45 4.11
C MET A 543 -23.14 1.96 3.94
N ASP A 544 -23.22 2.69 5.06
CA ASP A 544 -22.95 4.12 5.12
C ASP A 544 -21.71 4.39 5.97
N MET A 545 -20.67 4.95 5.35
CA MET A 545 -19.51 5.49 6.05
C MET A 545 -19.61 7.01 6.09
N LYS A 546 -19.84 7.55 7.29
CA LYS A 546 -19.86 9.01 7.51
C LYS A 546 -18.45 9.59 7.46
N ARG A 547 -18.38 10.92 7.41
CA ARG A 547 -17.11 11.67 7.34
C ARG A 547 -16.11 11.21 8.38
N TYR A 548 -14.85 11.10 7.99
CA TYR A 548 -13.71 10.77 8.84
C TYR A 548 -13.71 9.37 9.44
N ILE A 549 -14.56 8.47 8.93
CA ILE A 549 -14.50 7.06 9.27
C ILE A 549 -13.39 6.39 8.49
N VAL A 550 -12.41 5.84 9.20
CA VAL A 550 -11.33 5.06 8.60
C VAL A 550 -11.54 3.61 8.99
N LEU A 551 -11.77 2.76 8.01
CA LEU A 551 -11.76 1.32 8.18
C LEU A 551 -10.40 0.81 7.73
N TYR A 552 -9.63 0.33 8.69
CA TYR A 552 -8.32 -0.25 8.46
C TYR A 552 -8.41 -1.77 8.55
N SER A 553 -7.98 -2.47 7.51
CA SER A 553 -8.07 -3.94 7.45
C SER A 553 -6.99 -4.50 6.52
N ASP A 554 -6.67 -5.77 6.69
CA ASP A 554 -5.72 -6.45 5.83
C ASP A 554 -6.27 -6.64 4.41
N PHE A 555 -7.56 -6.84 4.24
CA PHE A 555 -8.26 -6.81 2.96
C PHE A 555 -9.73 -6.43 3.19
N VAL A 556 -10.39 -5.90 2.16
CA VAL A 556 -11.80 -5.53 2.24
C VAL A 556 -12.53 -6.12 1.03
N ASP A 557 -13.45 -7.07 1.27
CA ASP A 557 -14.33 -7.65 0.25
C ASP A 557 -15.80 -7.37 0.62
N LEU A 558 -16.41 -6.45 -0.14
CA LEU A 558 -17.76 -5.95 0.08
C LEU A 558 -18.70 -6.43 -1.02
N LYS A 559 -19.78 -7.10 -0.64
CA LYS A 559 -20.90 -7.45 -1.54
C LYS A 559 -22.13 -6.69 -1.07
N ILE A 560 -22.31 -5.47 -1.56
CA ILE A 560 -23.26 -4.51 -0.97
C ILE A 560 -24.12 -3.85 -2.03
N ALA A 561 -25.45 -3.91 -1.95
CA ALA A 561 -26.26 -3.26 -2.99
C ALA A 561 -26.02 -1.73 -3.06
N THR A 562 -25.92 -1.04 -1.92
CA THR A 562 -25.59 0.40 -1.90
C THR A 562 -24.46 0.70 -0.92
N LEU A 563 -23.35 1.23 -1.43
CA LEU A 563 -22.25 1.74 -0.62
C LEU A 563 -22.17 3.26 -0.75
N THR A 564 -22.19 3.96 0.39
CA THR A 564 -21.98 5.41 0.46
C THR A 564 -20.78 5.72 1.33
N MET A 565 -19.76 6.35 0.73
CA MET A 565 -18.59 6.86 1.44
C MET A 565 -18.57 8.38 1.36
N GLU A 566 -18.86 9.05 2.48
CA GLU A 566 -18.82 10.52 2.53
C GLU A 566 -17.38 11.07 2.54
N ARG A 567 -17.25 12.39 2.34
CA ARG A 567 -15.96 13.09 2.37
C ARG A 567 -15.13 12.74 3.62
N GLY A 568 -13.91 12.24 3.40
CA GLY A 568 -12.98 11.86 4.45
C GLY A 568 -13.23 10.48 5.05
N ALA A 569 -14.27 9.76 4.63
CA ALA A 569 -14.36 8.33 4.87
C ALA A 569 -13.30 7.60 4.05
N GLU A 570 -12.68 6.57 4.61
CA GLU A 570 -11.58 5.84 4.00
C GLU A 570 -11.73 4.33 4.23
N LEU A 571 -11.72 3.56 3.14
CA LEU A 571 -11.42 2.13 3.18
C LEU A 571 -9.92 2.00 2.90
N ASN A 572 -9.17 1.62 3.93
CA ASN A 572 -7.71 1.63 3.92
C ASN A 572 -7.17 0.22 4.12
N VAL A 573 -6.47 -0.28 3.09
CA VAL A 573 -5.73 -1.53 3.11
C VAL A 573 -4.24 -1.32 2.81
N VAL A 574 -3.71 -0.16 3.19
CA VAL A 574 -2.33 0.26 2.98
C VAL A 574 -1.40 -0.58 3.82
N GLY A 575 -0.36 -1.13 3.18
CA GLY A 575 0.70 -1.77 3.93
C GLY A 575 0.26 -3.04 4.62
N LYS A 576 -0.56 -3.88 3.96
CA LYS A 576 -1.13 -5.08 4.57
C LYS A 576 -1.11 -6.37 3.72
N ALA A 577 -0.40 -6.38 2.59
CA ALA A 577 -0.19 -7.64 1.87
C ALA A 577 0.52 -8.67 2.77
N LEU A 578 0.06 -9.91 2.72
CA LEU A 578 0.66 -11.01 3.47
C LEU A 578 2.05 -11.35 2.91
N ASP A 579 3.04 -11.56 3.78
CA ASP A 579 4.40 -11.99 3.38
C ASP A 579 4.40 -13.26 2.50
N SER A 580 3.40 -14.13 2.66
CA SER A 580 3.24 -15.36 1.86
C SER A 580 2.80 -15.12 0.41
N GLU A 581 2.32 -13.92 0.09
CA GLU A 581 1.88 -13.52 -1.25
C GLU A 581 2.94 -12.69 -2.00
N ALA A 582 4.06 -12.36 -1.34
CA ALA A 582 5.18 -11.66 -1.96
C ALA A 582 5.97 -12.59 -2.90
N PRO A 583 6.25 -12.20 -4.16
CA PRO A 583 7.10 -12.98 -5.06
C PRO A 583 8.49 -13.21 -4.47
N SER A 584 9.02 -14.43 -4.57
CA SER A 584 10.29 -14.89 -3.99
C SER A 584 11.57 -14.17 -4.47
N THR A 585 11.43 -13.18 -5.35
CA THR A 585 12.53 -12.39 -5.94
C THR A 585 12.57 -10.93 -5.46
N ALA A 586 11.67 -10.52 -4.57
CA ALA A 586 11.69 -9.17 -4.00
C ALA A 586 12.77 -9.04 -2.90
N HIS A 587 13.83 -8.28 -3.17
CA HIS A 587 14.84 -7.91 -2.16
C HIS A 587 14.40 -6.66 -1.39
N GLY A 588 13.57 -6.84 -0.35
CA GLY A 588 13.23 -5.81 0.63
C GLY A 588 12.78 -6.44 1.93
N THR A 589 13.36 -6.03 3.05
CA THR A 589 12.94 -6.43 4.40
C THR A 589 11.60 -5.78 4.77
N ASN A 590 10.60 -6.58 5.13
CA ASN A 590 9.43 -6.31 5.99
C ASN A 590 8.61 -5.01 5.76
N ASN A 591 8.17 -4.72 4.53
CA ASN A 591 7.11 -3.73 4.32
C ASN A 591 6.02 -4.34 3.43
N ASN A 592 4.83 -4.46 3.99
CA ASN A 592 3.67 -5.06 3.37
C ASN A 592 3.23 -4.24 2.13
N GLY A 593 2.81 -4.92 1.06
CA GLY A 593 2.20 -4.28 -0.12
C GLY A 593 0.77 -3.77 0.14
N GLY A 594 0.16 -3.06 -0.81
CA GLY A 594 -1.27 -2.77 -0.75
C GLY A 594 -2.11 -4.02 -0.96
N SER A 595 -3.25 -4.13 -0.28
CA SER A 595 -4.14 -5.29 -0.42
C SER A 595 -5.22 -5.13 -1.50
N PHE A 596 -6.10 -6.12 -1.57
CA PHE A 596 -7.30 -6.18 -2.39
C PHE A 596 -8.46 -5.45 -1.70
N ALA A 597 -8.92 -4.36 -2.31
CA ALA A 597 -10.23 -3.77 -2.04
C ALA A 597 -11.17 -4.20 -3.17
N SER A 598 -12.06 -5.15 -2.89
CA SER A 598 -13.10 -5.58 -3.82
C SER A 598 -14.45 -5.08 -3.37
N GLU A 599 -15.16 -4.48 -4.31
CA GLU A 599 -16.60 -4.50 -4.33
C GLU A 599 -17.04 -5.66 -5.21
N GLY A 600 -17.23 -6.82 -4.58
CA GLY A 600 -17.86 -7.97 -5.17
C GLY A 600 -19.35 -7.73 -5.39
N GLY A 601 -19.71 -6.85 -6.33
CA GLY A 601 -21.08 -6.56 -6.72
C GLY A 601 -21.73 -5.50 -5.84
N VAL A 602 -21.39 -4.25 -6.12
CA VAL A 602 -22.19 -3.10 -5.68
C VAL A 602 -23.18 -2.74 -6.77
N ASP A 603 -24.41 -2.39 -6.42
CA ASP A 603 -25.38 -1.91 -7.43
C ASP A 603 -25.14 -0.41 -7.69
N ILE A 604 -25.10 0.37 -6.61
CA ILE A 604 -24.82 1.81 -6.64
C ILE A 604 -23.69 2.14 -5.65
N PHE A 605 -22.57 2.66 -6.16
CA PHE A 605 -21.46 3.13 -5.34
C PHE A 605 -21.34 4.67 -5.42
N THR A 606 -21.45 5.31 -4.26
CA THR A 606 -21.17 6.75 -4.10
C THR A 606 -19.85 6.94 -3.35
N LEU A 607 -18.80 7.31 -4.08
CA LEU A 607 -17.45 7.54 -3.55
C LEU A 607 -17.14 9.04 -3.49
N ASP A 608 -17.37 9.69 -2.35
CA ASP A 608 -16.84 11.02 -2.01
C ASP A 608 -15.62 10.95 -1.07
N GLY A 609 -15.36 9.77 -0.53
CA GLY A 609 -14.23 9.42 0.34
C GLY A 609 -13.01 8.93 -0.44
N ILE A 610 -12.28 7.98 0.16
CA ILE A 610 -11.05 7.42 -0.39
C ILE A 610 -11.08 5.88 -0.33
N LEU A 611 -10.83 5.22 -1.46
CA LEU A 611 -10.41 3.83 -1.51
C LEU A 611 -8.89 3.78 -1.66
N ARG A 612 -8.18 3.22 -0.66
CA ARG A 612 -6.72 3.25 -0.64
C ARG A 612 -6.12 1.86 -0.47
N ALA A 613 -5.28 1.49 -1.42
CA ALA A 613 -4.50 0.25 -1.46
C ALA A 613 -3.02 0.54 -1.76
N ASN A 614 -2.44 1.55 -1.12
CA ASN A 614 -1.03 1.90 -1.37
C ASN A 614 -0.07 0.90 -0.73
N GLY A 615 1.15 0.80 -1.26
CA GLY A 615 2.24 0.13 -0.57
C GLY A 615 2.87 1.03 0.50
N ASP A 616 3.47 0.42 1.52
CA ASP A 616 4.09 1.18 2.61
C ASP A 616 5.38 1.88 2.19
N SER A 617 5.51 3.14 2.58
CA SER A 617 6.77 3.87 2.43
C SER A 617 7.83 3.35 3.42
N SER A 618 9.11 3.45 3.05
CA SER A 618 10.22 2.98 3.86
C SER A 618 11.29 4.05 4.06
N THR A 619 11.86 4.13 5.26
CA THR A 619 13.00 5.03 5.53
C THR A 619 14.35 4.34 5.41
N SER A 620 14.39 3.02 5.53
CA SER A 620 15.63 2.21 5.54
C SER A 620 15.66 1.09 4.50
N GLY A 621 14.51 0.67 3.95
CA GLY A 621 14.36 -0.38 2.95
C GLY A 621 13.70 0.11 1.65
N GLY A 622 13.29 -0.83 0.79
CA GLY A 622 12.50 -0.51 -0.40
C GLY A 622 11.05 -0.18 -0.06
N GLY A 623 10.40 0.63 -0.87
CA GLY A 623 8.97 0.91 -0.74
C GLY A 623 8.12 -0.30 -1.14
N GLY A 624 7.01 -0.52 -0.44
CA GLY A 624 6.06 -1.61 -0.75
C GLY A 624 5.32 -1.35 -2.06
N SER A 625 4.95 -2.39 -2.81
CA SER A 625 4.14 -2.23 -4.03
C SER A 625 2.70 -1.82 -3.72
N GLY A 626 2.09 -1.00 -4.59
CA GLY A 626 0.66 -0.75 -4.57
C GLY A 626 -0.16 -2.02 -4.79
N GLY A 627 -1.34 -2.07 -4.20
CA GLY A 627 -2.25 -3.21 -4.17
C GLY A 627 -3.22 -3.25 -5.34
N SER A 628 -4.41 -3.78 -5.09
CA SER A 628 -5.45 -3.90 -6.12
C SER A 628 -6.78 -3.32 -5.64
N ILE A 629 -7.38 -2.45 -6.45
CA ILE A 629 -8.74 -1.96 -6.27
C ILE A 629 -9.59 -2.55 -7.39
N TYR A 630 -10.64 -3.28 -7.04
CA TYR A 630 -11.60 -3.85 -7.97
C TYR A 630 -13.00 -3.38 -7.62
N VAL A 631 -13.58 -2.52 -8.44
CA VAL A 631 -14.92 -1.98 -8.26
C VAL A 631 -15.81 -2.49 -9.37
N LYS A 632 -16.87 -3.23 -9.01
CA LYS A 632 -17.90 -3.66 -9.96
C LYS A 632 -19.26 -3.15 -9.53
N CYS A 633 -19.69 -2.07 -10.19
CA CYS A 633 -21.01 -1.48 -10.07
C CYS A 633 -21.95 -2.11 -11.12
N ALA A 634 -23.08 -2.68 -10.69
CA ALA A 634 -24.09 -3.21 -11.60
C ALA A 634 -24.90 -2.10 -12.28
N SER A 635 -25.15 -0.99 -11.57
CA SER A 635 -25.87 0.17 -12.13
C SER A 635 -24.94 1.38 -12.28
N MET A 636 -24.49 1.98 -11.18
CA MET A 636 -23.91 3.33 -11.21
C MET A 636 -22.71 3.50 -10.29
N LEU A 637 -21.64 4.08 -10.83
CA LEU A 637 -20.50 4.62 -10.09
C LEU A 637 -20.53 6.16 -10.12
N LYS A 638 -20.52 6.82 -8.95
CA LYS A 638 -20.55 8.30 -8.86
C LYS A 638 -19.78 8.84 -7.67
N GLY A 639 -19.46 10.13 -7.70
CA GLY A 639 -18.85 10.87 -6.59
C GLY A 639 -17.58 11.62 -6.99
N PHE A 640 -17.00 12.34 -6.04
CA PHE A 640 -15.82 13.21 -6.25
C PHE A 640 -14.57 12.69 -5.52
N GLY A 641 -14.61 11.45 -5.03
CA GLY A 641 -13.57 10.85 -4.22
C GLY A 641 -12.33 10.40 -4.99
N LEU A 642 -11.51 9.58 -4.33
CA LEU A 642 -10.24 9.10 -4.86
C LEU A 642 -10.14 7.56 -4.74
N MET A 643 -9.75 6.91 -5.82
CA MET A 643 -9.25 5.52 -5.81
C MET A 643 -7.74 5.55 -6.02
N GLU A 644 -6.99 5.04 -5.05
CA GLU A 644 -5.53 5.15 -5.02
C GLU A 644 -4.86 3.81 -4.70
N SER A 645 -3.97 3.37 -5.59
CA SER A 645 -3.15 2.17 -5.45
C SER A 645 -1.70 2.46 -5.85
N ASN A 646 -1.06 3.39 -5.15
CA ASN A 646 0.31 3.81 -5.44
C ASN A 646 1.34 2.89 -4.77
N GLY A 647 2.53 2.81 -5.36
CA GLY A 647 3.69 2.25 -4.68
C GLY A 647 4.17 3.14 -3.53
N GLY A 648 4.73 2.53 -2.50
CA GLY A 648 5.33 3.22 -1.36
C GLY A 648 6.65 3.89 -1.71
N ASP A 649 6.89 5.05 -1.13
CA ASP A 649 8.11 5.83 -1.37
C ASP A 649 9.28 5.30 -0.54
N THR A 650 10.51 5.62 -0.92
CA THR A 650 11.69 5.40 -0.05
C THR A 650 12.59 6.62 0.04
N SER A 651 13.00 6.96 1.26
CA SER A 651 14.01 7.99 1.52
C SER A 651 15.44 7.45 1.52
N SER A 652 15.64 6.14 1.33
CA SER A 652 16.96 5.52 1.27
C SER A 652 17.65 5.82 -0.06
N SER A 653 18.95 6.08 -0.02
CA SER A 653 19.79 6.28 -1.23
C SER A 653 20.20 4.97 -1.91
N SER A 654 19.85 3.82 -1.33
CA SER A 654 20.24 2.49 -1.81
C SER A 654 19.05 1.54 -2.03
N ALA A 655 17.82 2.03 -1.96
CA ALA A 655 16.61 1.22 -2.13
C ALA A 655 15.64 1.85 -3.14
N GLY A 656 14.84 1.00 -3.80
CA GLY A 656 13.84 1.44 -4.78
C GLY A 656 12.47 1.71 -4.14
N GLY A 657 11.69 2.61 -4.74
CA GLY A 657 10.28 2.79 -4.44
C GLY A 657 9.47 1.62 -4.98
N GLY A 658 8.31 1.37 -4.38
CA GLY A 658 7.43 0.28 -4.79
C GLY A 658 6.77 0.54 -6.14
N SER A 659 6.39 -0.51 -6.88
CA SER A 659 5.60 -0.34 -8.10
C SER A 659 4.18 0.14 -7.80
N GLY A 660 3.55 0.85 -8.74
CA GLY A 660 2.12 1.14 -8.68
C GLY A 660 1.28 -0.13 -8.79
N GLY A 661 0.10 -0.10 -8.19
CA GLY A 661 -0.85 -1.21 -8.16
C GLY A 661 -1.82 -1.20 -9.33
N ARG A 662 -2.93 -1.94 -9.21
CA ARG A 662 -3.95 -2.05 -10.26
C ARG A 662 -5.29 -1.53 -9.77
N ILE A 663 -5.95 -0.73 -10.59
CA ILE A 663 -7.33 -0.28 -10.37
C ILE A 663 -8.17 -0.76 -11.54
N ALA A 664 -9.26 -1.45 -11.26
CA ALA A 664 -10.24 -1.85 -12.26
C ALA A 664 -11.64 -1.43 -11.82
N ALA A 665 -12.34 -0.64 -12.64
CA ALA A 665 -13.69 -0.16 -12.37
C ALA A 665 -14.65 -0.53 -13.51
N TYR A 666 -15.79 -1.12 -13.15
CA TYR A 666 -16.85 -1.54 -14.08
C TYR A 666 -18.16 -0.88 -13.66
N SER A 667 -18.88 -0.26 -14.59
CA SER A 667 -20.21 0.29 -14.35
C SER A 667 -21.04 0.37 -15.64
N GLU A 668 -22.37 0.24 -15.53
CA GLU A 668 -23.26 0.52 -16.67
C GLU A 668 -23.36 2.03 -16.93
N GLU A 669 -23.49 2.83 -15.87
CA GLU A 669 -23.45 4.30 -15.89
C GLU A 669 -22.30 4.81 -15.02
N ASP A 670 -21.42 5.63 -15.61
CA ASP A 670 -20.29 6.23 -14.92
C ASP A 670 -20.46 7.75 -14.85
N LEU A 671 -20.66 8.25 -13.63
CA LEU A 671 -20.65 9.68 -13.29
C LEU A 671 -19.42 10.06 -12.45
N TYR A 672 -18.49 9.12 -12.27
CA TYR A 672 -17.25 9.31 -11.55
C TYR A 672 -16.10 9.65 -12.49
N THR A 673 -15.95 8.97 -13.62
CA THR A 673 -14.86 9.26 -14.58
C THR A 673 -14.95 10.70 -15.11
N GLY A 674 -13.88 11.47 -14.91
CA GLY A 674 -13.81 12.89 -15.27
C GLY A 674 -14.17 13.86 -14.13
N VAL A 675 -14.64 13.36 -12.99
CA VAL A 675 -15.03 14.15 -11.81
C VAL A 675 -14.30 13.67 -10.55
N GLY A 676 -14.28 12.36 -10.32
CA GLY A 676 -13.43 11.67 -9.36
C GLY A 676 -12.03 11.38 -9.93
N ALA A 677 -11.14 10.85 -9.08
CA ALA A 677 -9.74 10.62 -9.44
C ALA A 677 -9.33 9.15 -9.29
N TYR A 678 -8.48 8.68 -10.21
CA TYR A 678 -7.79 7.40 -10.15
C TYR A 678 -6.28 7.65 -10.07
N ARG A 679 -5.56 6.91 -9.22
CA ARG A 679 -4.09 7.02 -9.09
C ARG A 679 -3.47 5.65 -8.87
N ALA A 680 -2.53 5.28 -9.72
CA ALA A 680 -1.80 4.02 -9.62
C ALA A 680 -0.33 4.20 -10.02
N LYS A 681 0.36 5.18 -9.45
CA LYS A 681 1.77 5.46 -9.80
C LYS A 681 2.74 4.62 -8.96
N GLY A 682 3.96 4.45 -9.44
CA GLY A 682 5.04 3.91 -8.62
C GLY A 682 5.51 4.90 -7.57
N GLY A 683 6.10 4.38 -6.50
CA GLY A 683 6.70 5.17 -5.42
C GLY A 683 8.01 5.82 -5.83
N ASP A 684 8.29 6.96 -5.20
CA ASP A 684 9.51 7.72 -5.40
C ASP A 684 10.71 7.13 -4.66
N SER A 685 11.91 7.40 -5.16
CA SER A 685 13.17 7.03 -4.52
C SER A 685 14.26 8.04 -4.83
N SER A 686 15.15 8.25 -3.86
CA SER A 686 16.37 9.04 -4.02
C SER A 686 17.54 8.28 -4.66
N ALA A 687 17.43 6.95 -4.78
CA ALA A 687 18.45 6.14 -5.44
C ALA A 687 18.42 6.38 -6.96
N THR A 688 19.60 6.34 -7.60
CA THR A 688 19.70 6.39 -9.05
C THR A 688 18.89 5.24 -9.64
N ASN A 689 17.92 5.55 -10.50
CA ASN A 689 17.01 4.57 -11.09
C ASN A 689 16.13 3.81 -10.08
N GLY A 690 15.94 4.36 -8.88
CA GLY A 690 15.20 3.71 -7.81
C GLY A 690 13.69 3.90 -7.85
N ARG A 691 13.14 4.75 -8.71
CA ARG A 691 11.69 5.01 -8.76
C ARG A 691 10.92 3.78 -9.27
N GLY A 692 9.86 3.38 -8.57
CA GLY A 692 9.09 2.18 -8.90
C GLY A 692 8.28 2.33 -10.19
N GLY A 693 8.02 1.22 -10.88
CA GLY A 693 7.25 1.23 -12.14
C GLY A 693 5.78 1.65 -11.98
N PRO A 694 5.10 2.08 -13.06
CA PRO A 694 3.71 2.52 -13.00
C PRO A 694 2.77 1.33 -12.83
N GLY A 695 1.62 1.60 -12.23
CA GLY A 695 0.48 0.71 -12.16
C GLY A 695 -0.45 0.86 -13.36
N SER A 696 -1.67 0.32 -13.24
CA SER A 696 -2.66 0.36 -14.31
C SER A 696 -4.03 0.77 -13.81
N ILE A 697 -4.73 1.61 -14.56
CA ILE A 697 -6.12 1.96 -14.33
C ILE A 697 -6.94 1.47 -15.53
N TYR A 698 -7.81 0.49 -15.30
CA TYR A 698 -8.72 -0.06 -16.31
C TYR A 698 -10.16 0.32 -15.98
N THR A 699 -10.86 0.92 -16.94
CA THR A 699 -12.28 1.26 -16.79
C THR A 699 -13.07 0.65 -17.94
N LYS A 700 -14.20 0.01 -17.60
CA LYS A 700 -15.16 -0.51 -18.58
C LYS A 700 -16.54 0.05 -18.26
N ILE A 701 -17.02 0.94 -19.12
CA ILE A 701 -18.24 1.73 -18.91
C ILE A 701 -19.27 1.39 -19.99
N GLY A 702 -20.53 1.23 -19.61
CA GLY A 702 -21.65 0.96 -20.52
C GLY A 702 -22.11 -0.49 -20.50
N SER A 703 -23.13 -0.80 -21.29
CA SER A 703 -23.70 -2.15 -21.39
C SER A 703 -23.88 -2.61 -22.84
N GLY A 704 -23.65 -3.90 -23.07
CA GLY A 704 -23.86 -4.54 -24.36
C GLY A 704 -22.96 -3.98 -25.46
N LYS A 705 -23.55 -3.35 -26.49
CA LYS A 705 -22.80 -2.80 -27.64
C LYS A 705 -22.21 -1.41 -27.38
N ASN A 706 -22.55 -0.78 -26.26
CA ASN A 706 -22.08 0.56 -25.89
C ASN A 706 -20.96 0.51 -24.84
N GLU A 707 -20.36 -0.67 -24.61
CA GLU A 707 -19.21 -0.81 -23.74
C GLU A 707 -18.01 -0.04 -24.31
N PHE A 708 -17.36 0.75 -23.46
CA PHE A 708 -16.15 1.50 -23.78
C PHE A 708 -15.03 1.13 -22.79
N GLU A 709 -13.97 0.52 -23.29
CA GLU A 709 -12.84 0.02 -22.52
C GLU A 709 -11.64 0.97 -22.62
N THR A 710 -11.20 1.49 -21.48
CA THR A 710 -10.03 2.36 -21.39
C THR A 710 -8.96 1.75 -20.49
N LEU A 711 -7.72 1.72 -20.97
CA LEU A 711 -6.54 1.48 -20.13
C LEU A 711 -5.75 2.78 -20.03
N THR A 712 -5.47 3.21 -18.80
CA THR A 712 -4.60 4.36 -18.52
C THR A 712 -3.36 3.89 -17.78
N VAL A 713 -2.20 4.24 -18.34
CA VAL A 713 -0.88 4.02 -17.74
C VAL A 713 -0.24 5.39 -17.57
N ASP A 714 -0.41 5.93 -16.36
CA ASP A 714 0.17 7.20 -15.97
C ASP A 714 1.36 6.96 -15.03
N ASN A 715 2.51 7.45 -15.46
CA ASN A 715 3.77 7.32 -14.76
C ASN A 715 4.22 8.67 -14.18
N GLU A 716 3.34 9.32 -13.42
CA GLU A 716 3.55 10.66 -12.80
C GLU A 716 4.87 10.77 -12.00
N ASN A 717 5.40 9.66 -11.47
CA ASN A 717 6.71 9.65 -10.80
C ASN A 717 7.89 9.81 -11.77
N GLY A 718 7.66 9.78 -13.08
CA GLY A 718 8.64 10.06 -14.13
C GLY A 718 9.78 9.04 -14.24
N GLN A 719 9.62 7.80 -13.75
CA GLN A 719 10.62 6.76 -13.97
C GLN A 719 10.68 6.37 -15.46
N THR A 720 11.84 5.98 -15.99
CA THR A 720 12.00 5.74 -17.43
C THR A 720 12.49 4.32 -17.76
N ILE A 721 12.45 3.39 -16.81
CA ILE A 721 13.15 2.09 -16.90
C ILE A 721 12.19 0.92 -16.92
N HIS A 722 11.26 0.89 -15.98
CA HIS A 722 10.34 -0.20 -15.76
C HIS A 722 9.12 -0.11 -16.69
N TYR A 723 8.69 -1.27 -17.17
CA TYR A 723 7.51 -1.43 -18.00
C TYR A 723 6.33 -1.89 -17.15
N LEU A 724 5.16 -1.30 -17.37
CA LEU A 724 3.90 -1.98 -17.05
C LEU A 724 3.78 -3.18 -17.99
N THR A 725 3.61 -4.36 -17.41
CA THR A 725 3.44 -5.62 -18.16
C THR A 725 1.99 -6.08 -18.09
N LEU A 726 1.34 -6.16 -19.25
CA LEU A 726 0.02 -6.77 -19.40
C LEU A 726 0.15 -8.30 -19.33
N ASN A 727 -0.09 -8.82 -18.13
CA ASN A 727 -0.02 -10.25 -17.83
C ASN A 727 -1.40 -10.88 -17.73
N GLU A 728 -2.16 -10.74 -18.80
CA GLU A 728 -3.52 -11.23 -18.87
C GLU A 728 -3.57 -12.68 -19.35
N ASN A 729 -4.55 -13.43 -18.83
CA ASN A 729 -4.83 -14.80 -19.26
C ASN A 729 -5.30 -14.86 -20.72
N ASN A 730 -5.99 -13.80 -21.17
CA ASN A 730 -6.41 -13.67 -22.55
C ASN A 730 -5.21 -13.34 -23.44
N THR A 731 -5.10 -14.03 -24.57
CA THR A 731 -4.08 -13.76 -25.60
C THR A 731 -4.50 -12.63 -26.53
N ASP A 732 -5.79 -12.28 -26.59
CA ASP A 732 -6.34 -11.19 -27.41
C ASP A 732 -6.86 -10.06 -26.50
N ILE A 733 -6.06 -9.00 -26.37
CA ILE A 733 -6.33 -7.86 -25.51
C ILE A 733 -6.83 -6.72 -26.38
N ASN A 734 -8.01 -6.18 -26.05
CA ASN A 734 -8.67 -5.15 -26.82
C ASN A 734 -8.94 -3.93 -25.93
N PHE A 735 -8.63 -2.73 -26.42
CA PHE A 735 -8.98 -1.46 -25.77
C PHE A 735 -9.57 -0.49 -26.80
N ASP A 736 -10.61 0.25 -26.40
CA ASP A 736 -11.13 1.35 -27.20
C ASP A 736 -10.20 2.58 -27.11
N LEU A 737 -9.67 2.84 -25.91
CA LEU A 737 -8.74 3.91 -25.64
C LEU A 737 -7.56 3.41 -24.79
N LEU A 738 -6.34 3.74 -25.21
CA LEU A 738 -5.13 3.53 -24.43
C LEU A 738 -4.45 4.87 -24.17
N ASN A 739 -4.34 5.28 -22.91
CA ASN A 739 -3.56 6.44 -22.50
C ASN A 739 -2.19 5.98 -21.96
N VAL A 740 -1.10 6.45 -22.56
CA VAL A 740 0.28 6.17 -22.12
C VAL A 740 1.04 7.48 -21.99
N GLU A 741 1.22 7.95 -20.76
CA GLU A 741 1.67 9.32 -20.46
C GLU A 741 2.85 9.32 -19.46
N ASN A 742 3.58 10.45 -19.36
CA ASN A 742 4.62 10.67 -18.36
C ASN A 742 5.74 9.61 -18.35
N TYR A 743 6.25 9.25 -19.52
CA TYR A 743 7.28 8.23 -19.76
C TYR A 743 6.85 6.80 -19.42
N ALA A 744 5.54 6.56 -19.30
CA ALA A 744 5.01 5.21 -19.14
C ALA A 744 5.47 4.29 -20.27
N LYS A 745 5.94 3.09 -19.90
CA LYS A 745 6.35 2.06 -20.83
C LYS A 745 5.40 0.87 -20.70
N LEU A 746 4.79 0.46 -21.80
CA LEU A 746 3.85 -0.65 -21.85
C LEU A 746 4.44 -1.81 -22.64
N GLN A 747 4.31 -3.01 -22.11
CA GLN A 747 4.61 -4.25 -22.81
C GLN A 747 3.59 -5.34 -22.50
N VAL A 748 3.54 -6.35 -23.35
CA VAL A 748 2.76 -7.56 -23.15
C VAL A 748 3.67 -8.67 -22.60
N THR A 749 3.15 -9.53 -21.73
CA THR A 749 3.93 -10.65 -21.17
C THR A 749 4.57 -11.52 -22.25
N GLU A 750 5.83 -11.89 -22.01
CA GLU A 750 6.60 -12.81 -22.82
C GLU A 750 6.46 -14.24 -22.25
N ASP A 751 5.43 -14.97 -22.68
CA ASP A 751 5.15 -16.36 -22.27
C ASP A 751 5.21 -17.37 -23.43
N GLY A 752 5.81 -16.96 -24.55
CA GLY A 752 5.96 -17.78 -25.76
C GLY A 752 4.67 -17.97 -26.58
N LYS A 753 3.52 -17.47 -26.11
CA LYS A 753 2.25 -17.55 -26.85
C LYS A 753 2.13 -16.42 -27.86
N ASN A 754 1.32 -16.65 -28.89
CA ASN A 754 0.91 -15.60 -29.81
C ASN A 754 -0.04 -14.65 -29.08
N ARG A 755 0.34 -13.37 -28.93
CA ARG A 755 -0.45 -12.37 -28.24
C ARG A 755 -0.80 -11.20 -29.16
N LEU A 756 -2.04 -10.75 -29.07
CA LEU A 756 -2.62 -9.65 -29.82
C LEU A 756 -2.94 -8.51 -28.85
N LEU A 757 -2.45 -7.30 -29.16
CA LEU A 757 -2.88 -6.06 -28.52
C LEU A 757 -3.57 -5.19 -29.57
N ASN A 758 -4.88 -5.07 -29.49
CA ASN A 758 -5.68 -4.26 -30.40
C ASN A 758 -6.15 -2.98 -29.69
N VAL A 759 -5.75 -1.83 -30.22
CA VAL A 759 -6.09 -0.52 -29.64
C VAL A 759 -6.75 0.35 -30.70
N LYS A 760 -7.99 0.76 -30.48
CA LYS A 760 -8.72 1.61 -31.44
C LYS A 760 -8.17 3.03 -31.49
N ASN A 761 -7.83 3.61 -30.34
CA ASN A 761 -7.26 4.95 -30.22
C ASN A 761 -6.13 4.98 -29.19
N VAL A 762 -4.99 5.56 -29.55
CA VAL A 762 -3.84 5.70 -28.66
C VAL A 762 -3.65 7.19 -28.34
N ASN A 763 -3.70 7.53 -27.06
CA ASN A 763 -3.42 8.87 -26.59
C ASN A 763 -2.13 8.86 -25.76
N GLY A 764 -1.29 9.87 -25.98
CA GLY A 764 -0.03 10.02 -25.27
C GLY A 764 0.49 11.44 -25.41
N ASP A 765 1.41 11.81 -24.53
CA ASP A 765 2.05 13.14 -24.50
C ASP A 765 3.34 13.20 -25.34
N GLY A 766 3.64 12.15 -26.11
CA GLY A 766 4.88 11.90 -26.84
C GLY A 766 5.93 11.13 -26.05
N THR A 767 5.81 11.00 -24.73
CA THR A 767 6.84 10.36 -23.89
C THR A 767 6.59 8.87 -23.65
N GLY A 768 5.34 8.43 -23.74
CA GLY A 768 4.94 7.02 -23.60
C GLY A 768 5.61 6.10 -24.62
N LEU A 769 5.76 4.82 -24.30
CA LEU A 769 6.36 3.82 -25.19
C LEU A 769 5.56 2.51 -25.18
N ILE A 770 5.32 1.93 -26.35
CA ILE A 770 4.75 0.59 -26.51
C ILE A 770 5.79 -0.32 -27.15
N ARG A 771 6.02 -1.49 -26.52
CA ARG A 771 6.95 -2.51 -27.01
C ARG A 771 6.22 -3.77 -27.48
N MET A 772 6.65 -4.31 -28.62
CA MET A 772 6.29 -5.66 -29.10
C MET A 772 7.54 -6.51 -29.33
N ARG A 773 7.47 -7.77 -28.90
CA ARG A 773 8.53 -8.79 -29.00
C ARG A 773 8.07 -10.00 -29.82
N GLN A 774 8.91 -11.03 -29.88
CA GLN A 774 8.60 -12.29 -30.54
C GLN A 774 7.21 -12.83 -30.18
N ASN A 775 6.45 -13.23 -31.21
CA ASN A 775 5.07 -13.74 -31.11
C ASN A 775 4.04 -12.71 -30.61
N GLN A 776 4.35 -11.41 -30.66
CA GLN A 776 3.43 -10.35 -30.26
C GLN A 776 3.06 -9.49 -31.47
N ILE A 777 1.77 -9.21 -31.62
CA ILE A 777 1.23 -8.36 -32.67
C ILE A 777 0.46 -7.21 -32.01
N GLY A 778 0.91 -5.98 -32.25
CA GLY A 778 0.21 -4.76 -31.84
C GLY A 778 -0.55 -4.13 -33.01
N THR A 779 -1.88 -4.06 -32.95
CA THR A 779 -2.69 -3.29 -33.89
C THR A 779 -3.04 -1.95 -33.27
N LEU A 780 -2.44 -0.86 -33.78
CA LEU A 780 -2.64 0.49 -33.25
C LEU A 780 -3.39 1.36 -34.26
N GLU A 781 -4.51 1.95 -33.82
CA GLU A 781 -5.34 2.87 -34.62
C GLU A 781 -5.74 2.30 -35.98
N ARG A 782 -5.98 0.98 -36.05
CA ARG A 782 -6.41 0.27 -37.27
C ARG A 782 -7.41 -0.83 -36.96
N PHE A 783 -8.57 -0.42 -36.45
CA PHE A 783 -9.62 -1.36 -36.07
C PHE A 783 -10.51 -1.81 -37.25
N SER A 784 -10.62 -1.01 -38.31
CA SER A 784 -11.30 -1.37 -39.56
C SER A 784 -10.46 -0.99 -40.78
N LEU A 785 -10.78 -1.57 -41.93
CA LEU A 785 -10.10 -1.25 -43.20
C LEU A 785 -10.29 0.21 -43.64
N ASP A 786 -11.23 0.95 -43.03
CA ASP A 786 -11.56 2.34 -43.36
C ASP A 786 -10.72 3.36 -42.57
N VAL A 787 -9.99 2.94 -41.52
CA VAL A 787 -9.08 3.83 -40.79
C VAL A 787 -7.75 3.89 -41.55
N LEU A 788 -7.52 5.01 -42.23
CA LEU A 788 -6.39 5.20 -43.13
C LEU A 788 -5.29 6.12 -42.57
N ILE A 789 -5.54 6.81 -41.45
CA ILE A 789 -4.64 7.84 -40.91
C ILE A 789 -4.44 7.60 -39.41
N SER A 790 -3.18 7.60 -38.98
CA SER A 790 -2.79 7.51 -37.57
C SER A 790 -1.74 8.58 -37.23
N LYS A 791 -1.85 9.17 -36.03
CA LYS A 791 -0.89 10.13 -35.48
C LYS A 791 -0.47 9.65 -34.11
N LEU A 792 0.62 8.89 -34.07
CA LEU A 792 1.07 8.24 -32.85
C LEU A 792 1.93 9.20 -32.04
N GLU A 793 1.32 9.83 -31.02
CA GLU A 793 1.99 10.62 -29.99
C GLU A 793 2.61 9.74 -28.90
N ILE A 794 3.22 8.64 -29.32
CA ILE A 794 3.95 7.69 -28.48
C ILE A 794 5.18 7.20 -29.22
N ASN A 795 6.10 6.59 -28.48
CA ASN A 795 7.27 5.92 -29.02
C ASN A 795 6.93 4.44 -29.25
N LEU A 796 7.47 3.86 -30.33
CA LEU A 796 7.27 2.46 -30.66
C LEU A 796 8.61 1.72 -30.65
N GLU A 797 8.60 0.54 -30.04
CA GLU A 797 9.77 -0.33 -29.97
C GLU A 797 9.39 -1.74 -30.45
N LEU A 798 9.96 -2.15 -31.58
CA LEU A 798 9.68 -3.44 -32.20
C LEU A 798 10.94 -4.28 -32.23
N HIS A 799 10.94 -5.41 -31.51
CA HIS A 799 12.05 -6.37 -31.51
C HIS A 799 11.85 -7.44 -32.59
N ASN A 800 12.93 -8.18 -32.89
CA ASN A 800 12.88 -9.31 -33.81
C ASN A 800 11.76 -10.31 -33.44
N GLY A 801 10.96 -10.69 -34.44
CA GLY A 801 9.80 -11.57 -34.30
C GLY A 801 8.52 -10.90 -33.80
N GLY A 802 8.55 -9.60 -33.45
CA GLY A 802 7.36 -8.81 -33.15
C GLY A 802 6.77 -8.14 -34.39
N GLU A 803 5.48 -7.85 -34.34
CA GLU A 803 4.77 -7.15 -35.42
C GLU A 803 3.95 -5.95 -34.91
N PHE A 804 3.98 -4.83 -35.64
CA PHE A 804 3.00 -3.75 -35.52
C PHE A 804 2.16 -3.67 -36.80
N ILE A 805 0.84 -3.64 -36.65
CA ILE A 805 -0.13 -3.37 -37.72
C ILE A 805 -0.61 -1.93 -37.54
N LEU A 806 -0.22 -1.05 -38.47
CA LEU A 806 -0.48 0.39 -38.39
C LEU A 806 -1.33 0.87 -39.58
N SER A 807 -1.92 2.05 -39.43
CA SER A 807 -2.71 2.70 -40.48
C SER A 807 -1.91 3.03 -41.74
N GLU A 808 -2.61 3.11 -42.88
CA GLU A 808 -1.99 3.29 -44.20
C GLU A 808 -1.07 4.52 -44.24
N THR A 809 -1.54 5.64 -43.71
CA THR A 809 -0.73 6.84 -43.45
C THR A 809 -0.46 6.94 -41.96
N THR A 810 0.80 6.73 -41.57
CA THR A 810 1.21 6.78 -40.16
C THR A 810 2.22 7.89 -39.96
N THR A 811 1.93 8.79 -39.01
CA THR A 811 2.87 9.82 -38.56
C THR A 811 3.42 9.46 -37.19
N ILE A 812 4.74 9.41 -37.06
CA ILE A 812 5.42 9.14 -35.78
C ILE A 812 5.77 10.46 -35.10
N LEU A 813 5.21 10.69 -33.91
CA LEU A 813 5.35 11.96 -33.17
C LEU A 813 5.99 11.80 -31.78
N GLY A 814 6.26 10.56 -31.34
CA GLY A 814 6.97 10.25 -30.10
C GLY A 814 8.23 11.08 -29.89
N LYS A 815 8.44 11.57 -28.67
CA LYS A 815 9.51 12.48 -28.22
C LYS A 815 10.66 11.76 -27.51
N GLY A 816 10.65 10.43 -27.49
CA GLY A 816 11.72 9.62 -26.94
C GLY A 816 13.02 9.79 -27.72
N THR A 817 14.11 9.24 -27.18
CA THR A 817 15.43 9.25 -27.86
C THR A 817 15.36 8.57 -29.22
N THR A 818 14.52 7.54 -29.33
CA THR A 818 14.14 6.88 -30.57
C THR A 818 12.61 6.87 -30.59
N ALA A 819 12.00 7.57 -31.55
CA ALA A 819 10.55 7.65 -31.67
C ALA A 819 9.97 6.37 -32.27
N LEU A 820 10.72 5.73 -33.17
CA LEU A 820 10.40 4.42 -33.74
C LEU A 820 11.69 3.60 -33.83
N ASP A 821 11.83 2.60 -32.98
CA ASP A 821 12.88 1.58 -33.04
C ASP A 821 12.30 0.33 -33.71
N LEU A 822 12.72 0.06 -34.94
CA LEU A 822 12.15 -1.00 -35.76
C LEU A 822 13.19 -2.10 -36.02
N ASP A 823 13.10 -3.24 -35.35
CA ASP A 823 13.88 -4.47 -35.61
C ASP A 823 12.96 -5.70 -35.83
N GLY A 824 11.69 -5.48 -36.16
CA GLY A 824 10.72 -6.53 -36.50
C GLY A 824 9.91 -6.19 -37.75
N ILE A 825 8.63 -6.62 -37.78
CA ILE A 825 7.75 -6.40 -38.94
C ILE A 825 6.78 -5.24 -38.68
N MET A 826 6.86 -4.18 -39.48
CA MET A 826 5.81 -3.17 -39.56
C MET A 826 4.92 -3.45 -40.77
N ARG A 827 3.63 -3.65 -40.54
CA ARG A 827 2.66 -4.02 -41.57
C ARG A 827 1.63 -2.91 -41.79
N GLY A 828 1.33 -2.65 -43.06
CA GLY A 828 0.18 -1.83 -43.47
C GLY A 828 0.49 -0.34 -43.67
N ALA A 829 1.56 0.20 -43.09
CA ALA A 829 2.00 1.57 -43.32
C ALA A 829 2.55 1.72 -44.76
N VAL A 830 1.79 2.41 -45.63
CA VAL A 830 2.17 2.72 -47.01
C VAL A 830 2.84 4.09 -47.07
N ASN A 831 2.34 5.07 -46.32
CA ASN A 831 2.90 6.41 -46.21
C ASN A 831 3.43 6.59 -44.78
N LEU A 832 4.74 6.65 -44.62
CA LEU A 832 5.38 6.90 -43.34
C LEU A 832 5.93 8.32 -43.29
N ILE A 833 5.51 9.05 -42.26
CA ILE A 833 6.00 10.40 -41.96
C ILE A 833 6.71 10.35 -40.62
N VAL A 834 8.02 10.58 -40.62
CA VAL A 834 8.82 10.76 -39.41
C VAL A 834 8.74 12.24 -39.05
N GLY A 835 8.08 12.56 -37.94
CA GLY A 835 7.79 13.94 -37.55
C GLY A 835 9.06 14.77 -37.29
N THR A 836 8.88 16.09 -37.19
CA THR A 836 9.97 17.06 -36.97
C THR A 836 10.88 16.66 -35.80
N THR A 837 12.20 16.69 -36.02
CA THR A 837 13.26 16.30 -35.07
C THR A 837 13.13 14.89 -34.47
N ARG A 838 12.38 13.97 -35.09
CA ARG A 838 12.24 12.60 -34.60
C ARG A 838 13.31 11.67 -35.16
N HIS A 839 13.77 10.76 -34.31
CA HIS A 839 14.74 9.72 -34.67
C HIS A 839 14.03 8.39 -34.90
N MET A 840 14.33 7.76 -36.03
CA MET A 840 13.92 6.40 -36.36
C MET A 840 15.16 5.52 -36.54
N ARG A 841 15.16 4.36 -35.90
CA ARG A 841 16.18 3.32 -36.07
C ARG A 841 15.63 2.16 -36.89
N MET A 842 16.44 1.70 -37.85
CA MET A 842 16.18 0.52 -38.68
C MET A 842 17.16 -0.61 -38.33
N GLY A 843 16.65 -1.60 -37.61
CA GLY A 843 17.37 -2.79 -37.21
C GLY A 843 17.71 -3.76 -38.35
N SER A 844 18.62 -4.68 -38.08
CA SER A 844 19.02 -5.73 -39.05
C SER A 844 17.88 -6.67 -39.45
N ASN A 845 16.88 -6.86 -38.60
CA ASN A 845 15.71 -7.72 -38.85
C ASN A 845 14.46 -6.90 -39.25
N ALA A 846 14.61 -5.59 -39.45
CA ALA A 846 13.51 -4.70 -39.82
C ALA A 846 12.93 -5.05 -41.19
N TRP A 847 11.60 -5.15 -41.26
CA TRP A 847 10.81 -5.28 -42.49
C TRP A 847 9.61 -4.35 -42.46
N ILE A 848 9.35 -3.68 -43.58
CA ILE A 848 8.11 -2.91 -43.78
C ILE A 848 7.37 -3.49 -44.97
N ILE A 849 6.17 -3.99 -44.72
CA ILE A 849 5.40 -4.75 -45.72
C ILE A 849 3.95 -4.27 -45.87
N PRO A 850 3.37 -4.37 -47.08
CA PRO A 850 1.96 -4.07 -47.30
C PRO A 850 1.04 -4.93 -46.43
N LEU A 851 -0.15 -4.40 -46.10
CA LEU A 851 -1.11 -5.10 -45.23
C LEU A 851 -1.45 -6.51 -45.71
N LYS A 852 -1.57 -6.70 -47.03
CA LYS A 852 -1.96 -7.97 -47.65
C LYS A 852 -0.77 -8.86 -48.06
N ALA A 853 0.47 -8.47 -47.75
CA ALA A 853 1.63 -9.26 -48.11
C ALA A 853 1.70 -10.54 -47.28
N THR A 854 1.72 -11.69 -47.95
CA THR A 854 1.84 -13.01 -47.33
C THR A 854 3.28 -13.51 -47.24
N GLU A 855 4.20 -12.88 -47.98
CA GLU A 855 5.63 -13.22 -48.04
C GLU A 855 6.49 -11.96 -47.96
N LEU A 856 7.72 -12.11 -47.46
CA LEU A 856 8.72 -11.05 -47.44
C LEU A 856 9.27 -10.82 -48.85
N SER A 857 9.45 -9.56 -49.24
CA SER A 857 9.94 -9.21 -50.58
C SER A 857 11.39 -9.63 -50.76
N THR A 858 11.71 -10.27 -51.89
CA THR A 858 13.09 -10.53 -52.31
C THR A 858 13.76 -9.31 -52.95
N GLN A 859 12.99 -8.25 -53.25
CA GLN A 859 13.46 -7.06 -53.96
C GLN A 859 13.84 -5.92 -53.01
N ALA A 860 13.20 -5.80 -51.85
CA ALA A 860 13.45 -4.72 -50.90
C ALA A 860 13.00 -5.10 -49.48
N ARG A 861 13.77 -4.67 -48.48
CA ARG A 861 13.40 -4.79 -47.06
C ARG A 861 12.35 -3.76 -46.64
N VAL A 862 12.31 -2.64 -47.36
CA VAL A 862 11.43 -1.49 -47.11
C VAL A 862 10.62 -1.18 -48.36
N SER A 863 9.29 -1.15 -48.21
CA SER A 863 8.38 -0.76 -49.29
C SER A 863 7.43 0.34 -48.82
N PHE A 864 7.46 1.50 -49.49
CA PHE A 864 6.58 2.64 -49.19
C PHE A 864 5.96 3.24 -50.46
N GLY A 865 4.75 3.78 -50.35
CA GLY A 865 4.25 4.77 -51.30
C GLY A 865 4.96 6.12 -51.10
N LEU A 866 5.07 6.56 -49.85
CA LEU A 866 5.76 7.78 -49.44
C LEU A 866 6.62 7.50 -48.21
N LEU A 867 7.90 7.87 -48.26
CA LEU A 867 8.74 8.05 -47.09
C LEU A 867 9.09 9.53 -46.96
N GLN A 868 8.61 10.16 -45.91
CA GLN A 868 8.90 11.56 -45.61
C GLN A 868 9.60 11.70 -44.26
N LEU A 869 10.74 12.37 -44.27
CA LEU A 869 11.45 12.84 -43.09
C LEU A 869 11.19 14.35 -42.96
N ASP A 870 10.43 14.76 -41.95
CA ASP A 870 10.19 16.18 -41.65
C ASP A 870 11.47 16.87 -41.14
N PRO A 871 11.49 18.22 -41.04
CA PRO A 871 12.72 18.95 -40.73
C PRO A 871 13.47 18.44 -39.49
N GLY A 872 14.78 18.26 -39.63
CA GLY A 872 15.66 17.79 -38.56
C GLY A 872 15.44 16.34 -38.08
N SER A 873 14.53 15.57 -38.70
CA SER A 873 14.33 14.15 -38.38
C SER A 873 15.43 13.27 -38.97
N SER A 874 15.59 12.06 -38.44
CA SER A 874 16.59 11.13 -38.96
C SER A 874 16.12 9.68 -39.02
N LEU A 875 16.69 8.96 -39.98
CA LEU A 875 16.52 7.54 -40.21
C LEU A 875 17.90 6.88 -40.27
N ASP A 876 18.25 6.13 -39.24
CA ASP A 876 19.55 5.47 -39.14
C ASP A 876 19.39 3.95 -39.19
N PHE A 877 20.05 3.33 -40.16
CA PHE A 877 20.18 1.88 -40.24
C PHE A 877 21.28 1.39 -39.30
N ASP A 878 21.08 0.20 -38.72
CA ASP A 878 22.08 -0.44 -37.87
C ASP A 878 23.43 -0.61 -38.58
N GLU A 879 24.49 -0.72 -37.79
CA GLU A 879 25.84 -0.96 -38.29
C GLU A 879 25.91 -2.23 -39.15
N ASN A 880 26.71 -2.22 -40.21
CA ASN A 880 26.83 -3.34 -41.15
C ASN A 880 25.55 -3.66 -41.94
N THR A 881 24.58 -2.74 -41.97
CA THR A 881 23.33 -2.88 -42.73
C THR A 881 23.14 -1.76 -43.75
N GLY A 882 22.49 -2.09 -44.87
CA GLY A 882 22.17 -1.16 -45.94
C GLY A 882 20.68 -0.91 -46.10
N ALA A 883 20.36 0.16 -46.82
CA ALA A 883 19.01 0.57 -47.16
C ALA A 883 18.61 -0.01 -48.52
N GLU A 884 17.90 -1.14 -48.51
CA GLU A 884 17.29 -1.76 -49.69
C GLU A 884 15.82 -1.35 -49.76
N MET A 885 15.52 -0.37 -50.62
CA MET A 885 14.25 0.35 -50.58
C MET A 885 13.55 0.39 -51.93
N LEU A 886 12.25 0.09 -51.91
CA LEU A 886 11.32 0.33 -53.02
C LEU A 886 10.31 1.39 -52.57
N VAL A 887 10.43 2.61 -53.07
CA VAL A 887 9.67 3.77 -52.55
C VAL A 887 8.98 4.49 -53.69
N GLY A 888 7.71 4.89 -53.56
CA GLY A 888 7.09 5.77 -54.56
C GLY A 888 7.79 7.14 -54.60
N THR A 889 7.80 7.84 -53.47
CA THR A 889 8.49 9.12 -53.29
C THR A 889 9.30 9.14 -52.00
N LEU A 890 10.57 9.55 -52.09
CA LEU A 890 11.45 9.80 -50.96
C LEU A 890 11.65 11.31 -50.77
N ASN A 891 11.17 11.84 -49.64
CA ASN A 891 11.30 13.24 -49.27
C ASN A 891 12.13 13.40 -48.01
N ALA A 892 13.36 13.90 -48.14
CA ALA A 892 14.19 14.34 -47.02
C ALA A 892 14.10 15.87 -46.91
N LYS A 893 13.35 16.36 -45.90
CA LYS A 893 13.17 17.80 -45.66
C LYS A 893 14.40 18.46 -45.04
N PHE A 894 14.40 19.78 -44.97
CA PHE A 894 15.47 20.60 -44.37
C PHE A 894 16.13 19.96 -43.13
N LYS A 895 17.46 19.80 -43.15
CA LYS A 895 18.27 19.20 -42.06
C LYS A 895 17.95 17.75 -41.70
N SER A 896 17.11 17.04 -42.44
CA SER A 896 16.86 15.63 -42.18
C SER A 896 18.03 14.75 -42.63
N ARG A 897 18.20 13.57 -42.04
CA ARG A 897 19.35 12.69 -42.34
C ARG A 897 18.92 11.24 -42.48
N ILE A 898 19.36 10.58 -43.54
CA ILE A 898 19.24 9.14 -43.72
C ILE A 898 20.64 8.54 -43.82
N THR A 899 20.97 7.58 -42.94
CA THR A 899 22.28 6.90 -43.00
C THR A 899 22.21 5.39 -42.99
N ALA A 900 23.05 4.79 -43.82
CA ALA A 900 23.23 3.35 -43.97
C ALA A 900 24.62 3.09 -44.54
N ASP A 901 25.09 1.83 -44.49
CA ASP A 901 26.40 1.48 -45.06
C ASP A 901 26.39 1.50 -46.59
N TYR A 902 25.21 1.25 -47.17
CA TYR A 902 24.95 1.41 -48.58
C TYR A 902 23.48 1.72 -48.83
N PHE A 903 23.20 2.32 -49.98
CA PHE A 903 21.85 2.57 -50.46
C PHE A 903 21.63 1.90 -51.79
N ASN A 904 20.52 1.16 -51.89
CA ASN A 904 19.98 0.63 -53.13
C ASN A 904 18.49 1.02 -53.17
N ILE A 905 18.21 2.19 -53.75
CA ILE A 905 16.88 2.80 -53.74
C ILE A 905 16.32 2.79 -55.16
N SER A 906 15.20 2.07 -55.33
CA SER A 906 14.36 2.18 -56.53
C SER A 906 13.12 3.00 -56.20
N CYS A 907 12.90 4.09 -56.92
CA CYS A 907 11.77 4.98 -56.65
C CYS A 907 11.26 5.73 -57.87
N SER A 908 10.16 6.50 -57.72
CA SER A 908 9.73 7.43 -58.77
C SER A 908 10.41 8.78 -58.60
N ASN A 909 10.36 9.36 -57.40
CA ASN A 909 10.91 10.69 -57.10
C ASN A 909 11.81 10.64 -55.86
N ILE A 910 12.95 11.34 -55.93
CA ILE A 910 13.80 11.67 -54.78
C ILE A 910 13.87 13.18 -54.64
N ASN A 911 13.58 13.69 -53.45
CA ASN A 911 13.78 15.08 -53.10
C ASN A 911 14.61 15.16 -51.81
N ILE A 912 15.83 15.69 -51.93
CA ILE A 912 16.74 15.99 -50.83
C ILE A 912 16.82 17.51 -50.71
N GLU A 913 16.14 18.09 -49.72
CA GLU A 913 16.11 19.54 -49.52
C GLU A 913 17.43 20.07 -48.93
N LEU A 914 17.54 21.41 -48.86
CA LEU A 914 18.69 22.11 -48.30
C LEU A 914 19.11 21.56 -46.91
N GLU A 915 20.41 21.32 -46.73
CA GLU A 915 21.01 20.73 -45.51
C GLU A 915 20.50 19.32 -45.14
N ALA A 916 19.61 18.72 -45.93
CA ALA A 916 19.27 17.31 -45.78
C ALA A 916 20.42 16.43 -46.28
N LYS A 917 20.60 15.25 -45.68
CA LYS A 917 21.73 14.37 -45.98
C LYS A 917 21.30 12.93 -46.23
N LEU A 918 21.71 12.37 -47.37
CA LEU A 918 21.69 10.93 -47.65
C LEU A 918 23.13 10.42 -47.64
N SER A 919 23.55 9.74 -46.59
CA SER A 919 24.97 9.45 -46.38
C SER A 919 25.29 7.99 -46.10
N ALA A 920 26.19 7.45 -46.92
CA ALA A 920 26.97 6.26 -46.63
C ALA A 920 28.46 6.60 -46.47
N ALA A 921 28.78 7.81 -46.00
CA ALA A 921 30.13 8.20 -45.66
C ALA A 921 30.63 7.45 -44.42
N SER A 922 31.91 7.09 -44.38
CA SER A 922 32.49 6.34 -43.24
C SER A 922 32.36 7.07 -41.90
N GLU A 923 32.47 8.41 -41.92
CA GLU A 923 32.34 9.25 -40.72
C GLU A 923 30.92 9.26 -40.13
N ASP A 924 29.91 9.01 -40.96
CA ASP A 924 28.52 8.89 -40.53
C ASP A 924 28.19 7.48 -40.00
N ARG A 925 29.10 6.52 -40.20
CA ARG A 925 28.93 5.09 -39.95
C ARG A 925 30.04 4.55 -39.04
N ILE A 926 30.30 5.23 -37.91
CA ILE A 926 31.47 5.01 -37.04
C ILE A 926 31.62 3.57 -36.54
N GLY A 927 30.52 2.85 -36.26
CA GLY A 927 30.61 1.46 -35.77
C GLY A 927 30.59 0.38 -36.85
N SER A 928 30.45 0.73 -38.13
CA SER A 928 30.37 -0.28 -39.20
C SER A 928 31.74 -0.82 -39.60
N GLU A 929 31.88 -2.15 -39.61
CA GLU A 929 33.14 -2.84 -39.91
C GLU A 929 33.23 -3.25 -41.39
N ASN A 930 32.09 -3.42 -42.07
CA ASN A 930 31.97 -3.95 -43.44
C ASN A 930 31.55 -2.91 -44.49
N ILE A 931 31.71 -1.61 -44.19
CA ILE A 931 31.34 -0.51 -45.10
C ILE A 931 32.26 -0.37 -46.32
N ASP A 932 33.47 -0.93 -46.27
CA ASP A 932 34.51 -0.78 -47.30
C ASP A 932 35.10 -2.13 -47.75
N ILE A 933 35.92 -2.08 -48.79
CA ILE A 933 36.62 -3.25 -49.35
C ILE A 933 38.15 -3.05 -49.33
N LEU A 934 38.92 -4.09 -49.64
CA LEU A 934 40.39 -4.03 -49.62
C LEU A 934 41.05 -3.88 -51.00
N SER A 935 40.26 -3.71 -52.07
CA SER A 935 40.75 -3.69 -53.46
C SER A 935 41.78 -2.58 -53.74
N GLY A 936 41.62 -1.39 -53.15
CA GLY A 936 42.57 -0.28 -53.26
C GLY A 936 43.35 -0.03 -51.97
N LYS A 937 43.54 -1.05 -51.13
CA LYS A 937 44.35 -0.93 -49.91
C LYS A 937 45.81 -0.58 -50.27
N ALA A 938 46.45 0.26 -49.44
CA ALA A 938 47.87 0.58 -49.58
C ALA A 938 48.79 -0.65 -49.41
N ASN A 939 49.88 -0.69 -50.17
CA ASN A 939 50.89 -1.76 -50.14
C ASN A 939 52.01 -1.41 -49.14
N GLY A 940 51.65 -1.33 -47.86
CA GLY A 940 52.56 -0.97 -46.76
C GLY A 940 51.87 -0.11 -45.68
N THR A 941 52.61 0.30 -44.66
CA THR A 941 52.05 1.02 -43.50
C THR A 941 51.78 2.51 -43.79
N TYR A 942 52.47 3.12 -44.77
CA TYR A 942 52.50 4.59 -44.94
C TYR A 942 51.69 5.12 -46.13
N GLY A 943 51.05 4.26 -46.93
CA GLY A 943 50.23 4.69 -48.07
C GLY A 943 48.79 4.95 -47.68
N GLY A 944 48.09 5.78 -48.47
CA GLY A 944 46.64 5.94 -48.38
C GLY A 944 45.89 5.04 -49.38
N ALA A 945 44.59 4.89 -49.19
CA ALA A 945 43.76 4.02 -50.03
C ALA A 945 43.48 4.63 -51.41
N GLY A 946 43.35 3.77 -52.43
CA GLY A 946 42.89 4.08 -53.78
C GLY A 946 41.43 3.69 -54.00
N HIS A 947 40.77 4.34 -54.96
CA HIS A 947 39.46 4.10 -55.57
C HIS A 947 39.22 5.32 -56.47
N GLY A 948 38.83 5.20 -57.76
CA GLY A 948 38.77 6.36 -58.66
C GLY A 948 40.15 6.90 -59.09
N GLY A 949 40.90 7.44 -58.12
CA GLY A 949 42.31 7.80 -58.24
C GLY A 949 43.25 6.91 -57.41
N VAL A 950 44.53 7.24 -57.44
CA VAL A 950 45.59 6.58 -56.64
C VAL A 950 45.69 7.26 -55.27
N GLY A 951 45.92 6.48 -54.22
CA GLY A 951 46.13 6.98 -52.86
C GLY A 951 47.41 7.81 -52.70
N GLY A 952 47.54 8.49 -51.56
CA GLY A 952 48.74 9.24 -51.20
C GLY A 952 49.92 8.34 -50.81
N GLY A 953 51.14 8.83 -51.00
CA GLY A 953 52.40 8.09 -50.76
C GLY A 953 53.09 7.64 -52.06
N SER A 954 54.33 7.13 -51.95
CA SER A 954 55.10 6.73 -53.13
C SER A 954 54.39 5.66 -53.96
N LYS A 955 54.72 5.57 -55.27
CA LYS A 955 54.08 4.63 -56.22
C LYS A 955 54.09 3.16 -55.75
N THR A 956 55.04 2.76 -54.92
CA THR A 956 55.15 1.38 -54.40
C THR A 956 54.30 1.10 -53.17
N ILE A 957 53.81 2.14 -52.48
CA ILE A 957 53.03 2.00 -51.24
C ILE A 957 51.58 2.50 -51.36
N ALA A 958 51.29 3.44 -52.26
CA ALA A 958 49.95 3.97 -52.45
C ALA A 958 48.95 2.91 -52.92
N GLY A 959 47.71 3.00 -52.46
CA GLY A 959 46.61 2.15 -52.94
C GLY A 959 46.25 2.48 -54.39
N ASP A 960 46.01 1.46 -55.21
CA ASP A 960 45.68 1.62 -56.63
C ASP A 960 44.19 1.94 -56.86
N SER A 961 43.88 2.54 -58.01
CA SER A 961 42.52 2.83 -58.44
C SER A 961 41.78 1.57 -58.91
N TYR A 962 40.46 1.52 -58.75
CA TYR A 962 39.59 0.46 -59.25
C TYR A 962 38.17 0.98 -59.49
N GLY A 963 37.28 0.13 -59.97
CA GLY A 963 35.86 0.43 -60.22
C GLY A 963 35.61 1.06 -61.58
N SER A 964 34.36 0.95 -62.06
CA SER A 964 33.92 1.51 -63.34
C SER A 964 33.57 2.99 -63.22
N ILE A 965 33.92 3.81 -64.22
CA ILE A 965 33.45 5.19 -64.34
C ILE A 965 31.97 5.26 -64.74
N TYR A 966 31.48 4.24 -65.46
CA TYR A 966 30.11 4.22 -65.98
C TYR A 966 29.12 3.67 -64.96
N HIS A 967 29.50 2.58 -64.29
CA HIS A 967 28.63 1.87 -63.35
C HIS A 967 29.35 1.66 -62.00
N PRO A 968 29.60 2.74 -61.24
CA PRO A 968 30.35 2.66 -60.00
C PRO A 968 29.49 1.97 -58.92
N LYS A 969 29.81 0.71 -58.62
CA LYS A 969 29.06 -0.16 -57.70
C LYS A 969 29.86 -0.63 -56.49
N ASP A 970 31.14 -0.27 -56.45
CA ASP A 970 32.08 -0.71 -55.43
C ASP A 970 32.14 0.33 -54.31
N THR A 971 32.23 -0.13 -53.06
CA THR A 971 32.55 0.76 -51.94
C THR A 971 33.98 1.25 -52.06
N GLY A 972 34.36 2.29 -51.32
CA GLY A 972 35.74 2.71 -51.15
C GLY A 972 36.57 1.66 -50.39
N SER A 973 37.85 1.99 -50.19
CA SER A 973 38.81 1.12 -49.49
C SER A 973 39.45 1.78 -48.28
N ARG A 974 39.79 0.95 -47.29
CA ARG A 974 40.64 1.39 -46.17
C ARG A 974 42.12 1.37 -46.53
N ALA A 975 42.89 2.29 -45.95
CA ALA A 975 44.35 2.34 -46.13
C ALA A 975 45.05 1.16 -45.43
N HIS A 976 44.64 0.87 -44.19
CA HIS A 976 45.19 -0.17 -43.33
C HIS A 976 44.08 -0.80 -42.47
N SER A 977 44.33 -1.92 -41.76
CA SER A 977 43.32 -2.56 -40.89
C SER A 977 42.79 -1.64 -39.79
N THR A 978 43.61 -0.66 -39.38
CA THR A 978 43.32 0.39 -38.38
C THR A 978 43.44 1.81 -38.97
N GLY A 979 43.54 1.91 -40.30
CA GLY A 979 43.61 3.18 -41.02
C GLY A 979 42.23 3.78 -41.25
N GLY A 980 42.17 4.88 -41.99
CA GLY A 980 40.92 5.48 -42.42
C GLY A 980 40.15 4.46 -43.27
N ARG A 981 38.88 4.26 -42.94
CA ARG A 981 37.94 3.40 -43.69
C ARG A 981 37.42 4.10 -44.93
N GLY A 982 37.16 3.30 -45.96
CA GLY A 982 36.55 3.76 -47.20
C GLY A 982 35.09 4.14 -47.02
N GLY A 983 34.57 5.00 -47.89
CA GLY A 983 33.14 5.31 -47.95
C GLY A 983 32.32 4.16 -48.54
N GLY A 984 31.03 4.13 -48.25
CA GLY A 984 30.09 3.12 -48.75
C GLY A 984 29.71 3.30 -50.22
N LYS A 985 28.49 2.91 -50.58
CA LYS A 985 27.99 3.06 -51.95
C LYS A 985 26.52 3.47 -52.01
N ILE A 986 26.19 4.28 -52.99
CA ILE A 986 24.83 4.77 -53.23
C ILE A 986 24.45 4.45 -54.67
N TYR A 987 23.40 3.66 -54.84
CA TYR A 987 22.73 3.46 -56.12
C TYR A 987 21.28 3.96 -56.03
N LEU A 988 20.97 4.97 -56.84
CA LEU A 988 19.66 5.60 -56.93
C LEU A 988 19.08 5.36 -58.32
N LYS A 989 17.96 4.64 -58.37
CA LYS A 989 17.18 4.43 -59.60
C LYS A 989 15.85 5.15 -59.46
N ALA A 990 15.75 6.36 -60.00
CA ALA A 990 14.57 7.20 -59.92
C ALA A 990 13.85 7.28 -61.28
N GLY A 991 12.66 6.69 -61.38
CA GLY A 991 11.91 6.59 -62.64
C GLY A 991 11.44 7.93 -63.22
N LEU A 992 11.31 8.99 -62.40
CA LEU A 992 10.88 10.31 -62.84
C LEU A 992 11.93 11.40 -62.55
N SER A 993 12.29 11.63 -61.28
CA SER A 993 13.22 12.71 -60.96
C SER A 993 14.08 12.50 -59.72
N VAL A 994 15.25 13.13 -59.74
CA VAL A 994 16.10 13.38 -58.58
C VAL A 994 16.26 14.89 -58.43
N ILE A 995 15.79 15.45 -57.32
CA ILE A 995 16.03 16.83 -56.91
C ILE A 995 16.96 16.78 -55.72
N ASN A 996 18.17 17.32 -55.86
CA ASN A 996 19.17 17.34 -54.80
C ASN A 996 19.63 18.76 -54.50
N ASP A 997 19.09 19.37 -53.45
CA ASP A 997 19.52 20.63 -52.86
C ASP A 997 20.35 20.42 -51.56
N GLY A 998 20.40 19.19 -51.05
CA GLY A 998 21.18 18.79 -49.88
C GLY A 998 22.49 18.10 -50.23
N GLU A 999 22.89 17.09 -49.45
CA GLU A 999 24.13 16.33 -49.66
C GLU A 999 23.87 14.82 -49.82
N ILE A 1000 24.41 14.25 -50.90
CA ILE A 1000 24.49 12.80 -51.13
C ILE A 1000 25.97 12.40 -51.05
N SER A 1001 26.33 11.60 -50.03
CA SER A 1001 27.73 11.46 -49.59
C SER A 1001 28.17 10.02 -49.38
N VAL A 1002 29.37 9.70 -49.87
CA VAL A 1002 30.08 8.44 -49.64
C VAL A 1002 31.56 8.69 -49.33
N ASN A 1003 31.84 9.70 -48.50
CA ASN A 1003 33.21 10.10 -48.20
C ASN A 1003 33.99 9.03 -47.41
N GLY A 1004 35.30 8.97 -47.67
CA GLY A 1004 36.26 8.20 -46.89
C GLY A 1004 36.65 8.92 -45.60
N SER A 1005 36.97 8.16 -44.56
CA SER A 1005 37.36 8.74 -43.26
C SER A 1005 38.85 9.10 -43.20
N SER A 1006 39.14 10.24 -42.57
CA SER A 1006 40.51 10.68 -42.28
C SER A 1006 41.13 9.83 -41.16
N SER A 1007 42.45 9.63 -41.18
CA SER A 1007 43.14 8.86 -40.14
C SER A 1007 44.62 9.21 -40.05
N THR A 1008 45.19 8.96 -38.86
CA THR A 1008 46.62 9.10 -38.62
C THR A 1008 47.45 7.94 -39.18
N LEU A 1009 46.81 6.87 -39.66
CA LEU A 1009 47.44 5.67 -40.24
C LEU A 1009 47.07 5.48 -41.71
N GLY A 1010 46.88 6.60 -42.42
CA GLY A 1010 46.52 6.65 -43.83
C GLY A 1010 45.02 6.83 -44.04
N GLY A 1011 44.62 7.74 -44.94
CA GLY A 1011 43.22 8.07 -45.20
C GLY A 1011 42.49 7.01 -46.05
N GLY A 1012 41.22 6.78 -45.76
CA GLY A 1012 40.37 5.88 -46.55
C GLY A 1012 39.85 6.56 -47.81
N SER A 1013 39.61 5.79 -48.88
CA SER A 1013 39.15 6.35 -50.15
C SER A 1013 37.64 6.60 -50.16
N GLY A 1014 37.19 7.58 -50.94
CA GLY A 1014 35.76 7.80 -51.17
C GLY A 1014 35.11 6.61 -51.85
N GLY A 1015 33.78 6.49 -51.74
CA GLY A 1015 32.98 5.40 -52.27
C GLY A 1015 32.42 5.65 -53.68
N SER A 1016 31.31 4.99 -54.01
CA SER A 1016 30.64 5.13 -55.31
C SER A 1016 29.25 5.75 -55.19
N ILE A 1017 28.94 6.71 -56.07
CA ILE A 1017 27.59 7.22 -56.30
C ILE A 1017 27.19 6.91 -57.74
N TRP A 1018 26.08 6.19 -57.91
CA TRP A 1018 25.49 5.91 -59.22
C TRP A 1018 24.02 6.32 -59.21
N VAL A 1019 23.66 7.24 -60.11
CA VAL A 1019 22.29 7.73 -60.28
C VAL A 1019 21.81 7.40 -61.69
N GLU A 1020 20.67 6.72 -61.78
CA GLU A 1020 19.90 6.53 -63.01
C GLU A 1020 18.56 7.24 -62.86
N THR A 1021 18.27 8.20 -63.74
CA THR A 1021 16.99 8.91 -63.68
C THR A 1021 16.48 9.40 -65.02
N TYR A 1022 15.20 9.78 -65.06
CA TYR A 1022 14.63 10.45 -66.22
C TYR A 1022 14.99 11.94 -66.25
N TYR A 1023 15.07 12.58 -65.08
CA TYR A 1023 15.34 14.01 -64.92
C TYR A 1023 16.11 14.31 -63.63
N ILE A 1024 17.04 15.26 -63.65
CA ILE A 1024 17.81 15.66 -62.47
C ILE A 1024 18.05 17.17 -62.45
N GLU A 1025 17.80 17.79 -61.29
CA GLU A 1025 18.03 19.21 -60.98
C GLU A 1025 18.46 19.41 -59.52
N GLY A 1026 18.80 20.64 -59.17
CA GLY A 1026 19.13 21.06 -57.80
C GLY A 1026 20.48 21.74 -57.66
N TYR A 1027 20.73 22.26 -56.45
CA TYR A 1027 21.92 23.07 -56.11
C TYR A 1027 22.80 22.43 -55.02
N GLY A 1028 22.55 21.16 -54.70
CA GLY A 1028 23.19 20.43 -53.61
C GLY A 1028 24.60 19.95 -53.92
N VAL A 1029 25.01 18.89 -53.24
CA VAL A 1029 26.34 18.28 -53.34
C VAL A 1029 26.23 16.77 -53.56
N PHE A 1030 27.00 16.25 -54.51
CA PHE A 1030 27.37 14.84 -54.58
C PHE A 1030 28.84 14.68 -54.19
N SER A 1031 29.14 13.89 -53.15
CA SER A 1031 30.47 13.84 -52.55
C SER A 1031 31.04 12.42 -52.45
N THR A 1032 32.23 12.21 -53.01
CA THR A 1032 33.03 10.98 -52.96
C THR A 1032 34.46 11.28 -52.51
N VAL A 1033 34.65 12.24 -51.60
CA VAL A 1033 35.95 12.76 -51.17
C VAL A 1033 36.74 11.72 -50.36
N GLY A 1034 38.04 11.66 -50.60
CA GLY A 1034 38.95 10.82 -49.85
C GLY A 1034 39.33 11.39 -48.48
N GLY A 1035 39.55 10.52 -47.50
CA GLY A 1035 39.97 10.90 -46.15
C GLY A 1035 41.40 11.45 -46.11
N SER A 1036 41.65 12.43 -45.24
CA SER A 1036 42.98 13.02 -45.09
C SER A 1036 43.94 12.10 -44.32
N GLY A 1037 45.22 12.13 -44.70
CA GLY A 1037 46.32 11.47 -43.99
C GLY A 1037 47.13 12.47 -43.17
N SER A 1038 47.74 12.04 -42.07
CA SER A 1038 48.56 12.90 -41.20
C SER A 1038 50.00 12.41 -41.07
N GLY A 1039 50.94 13.30 -40.75
CA GLY A 1039 52.34 12.93 -40.55
C GLY A 1039 52.98 12.37 -41.82
N SER A 1040 53.54 11.17 -41.75
CA SER A 1040 54.16 10.47 -42.90
C SER A 1040 53.19 9.55 -43.66
N TYR A 1041 51.89 9.61 -43.38
CA TYR A 1041 50.89 8.71 -43.95
C TYR A 1041 50.12 9.37 -45.09
N GLY A 1042 49.92 8.61 -46.17
CA GLY A 1042 49.19 9.07 -47.36
C GLY A 1042 47.69 9.24 -47.12
N ALA A 1043 47.09 10.20 -47.82
CA ALA A 1043 45.65 10.41 -47.85
C ALA A 1043 44.93 9.40 -48.75
N GLY A 1044 43.63 9.20 -48.56
CA GLY A 1044 42.82 8.36 -49.45
C GLY A 1044 42.39 9.12 -50.70
N SER A 1045 42.26 8.44 -51.84
CA SER A 1045 41.77 9.04 -53.09
C SER A 1045 40.26 9.30 -53.06
N ALA A 1046 39.76 10.13 -53.97
CA ALA A 1046 38.32 10.27 -54.19
C ALA A 1046 37.75 9.15 -55.03
N GLY A 1047 36.51 8.74 -54.74
CA GLY A 1047 35.82 7.66 -55.44
C GLY A 1047 35.19 8.07 -56.78
N ARG A 1048 34.00 7.53 -57.09
CA ARG A 1048 33.40 7.68 -58.43
C ARG A 1048 31.96 8.16 -58.36
N ILE A 1049 31.60 9.13 -59.19
CA ILE A 1049 30.23 9.62 -59.38
C ILE A 1049 29.84 9.31 -60.82
N SER A 1050 28.69 8.68 -61.03
CA SER A 1050 28.08 8.47 -62.35
C SER A 1050 26.61 8.89 -62.31
N ILE A 1051 26.19 9.71 -63.26
CA ILE A 1051 24.79 10.15 -63.43
C ILE A 1051 24.35 9.91 -64.87
N ASP A 1052 23.40 9.00 -65.05
CA ASP A 1052 22.68 8.74 -66.30
C ASP A 1052 21.29 9.39 -66.23
N SER A 1053 21.07 10.41 -67.05
CA SER A 1053 19.78 11.10 -67.20
C SER A 1053 19.19 10.88 -68.59
N LYS A 1054 17.89 10.56 -68.67
CA LYS A 1054 17.19 10.45 -69.96
C LYS A 1054 16.80 11.81 -70.58
N LEU A 1055 17.01 12.90 -69.84
CA LEU A 1055 16.91 14.29 -70.31
C LEU A 1055 18.24 15.00 -70.06
N VAL A 1056 18.34 16.24 -70.56
CA VAL A 1056 19.46 17.12 -70.24
C VAL A 1056 19.60 17.24 -68.72
N ILE A 1057 20.82 17.07 -68.21
CA ILE A 1057 21.11 17.29 -66.79
C ILE A 1057 21.03 18.79 -66.52
N GLU A 1058 20.06 19.20 -65.71
CA GLU A 1058 19.82 20.59 -65.25
C GLU A 1058 20.35 20.83 -63.82
N TYR A 1059 21.13 19.89 -63.30
CA TYR A 1059 21.78 20.03 -62.00
C TYR A 1059 22.89 21.09 -62.05
N GLU A 1060 22.77 22.10 -61.19
CA GLU A 1060 23.68 23.25 -61.09
C GLU A 1060 24.46 23.25 -59.76
N GLY A 1061 24.36 22.16 -58.99
CA GLY A 1061 25.12 21.95 -57.76
C GLY A 1061 26.55 21.46 -57.98
N GLU A 1062 27.18 21.01 -56.89
CA GLU A 1062 28.60 20.67 -56.87
C GLU A 1062 28.85 19.16 -56.92
N TYR A 1063 29.93 18.76 -57.61
CA TYR A 1063 30.44 17.38 -57.66
C TYR A 1063 31.82 17.31 -57.00
N TYR A 1064 31.90 16.79 -55.79
CA TYR A 1064 33.15 16.66 -55.05
C TYR A 1064 33.74 15.26 -55.21
N ALA A 1065 34.70 15.13 -56.12
CA ALA A 1065 35.44 13.90 -56.37
C ALA A 1065 36.96 14.17 -56.32
N PHE A 1066 37.45 14.74 -55.23
CA PHE A 1066 38.88 15.04 -55.03
C PHE A 1066 39.49 14.26 -53.85
N GLY A 1067 40.80 13.94 -53.92
CA GLY A 1067 41.48 13.13 -52.91
C GLY A 1067 41.52 13.75 -51.51
N GLY A 1068 42.07 13.07 -50.51
CA GLY A 1068 42.30 13.64 -49.19
C GLY A 1068 43.55 14.51 -49.14
N ALA A 1069 43.66 15.38 -48.12
CA ALA A 1069 44.87 16.17 -47.90
C ALA A 1069 45.97 15.33 -47.22
N GLY A 1070 47.24 15.58 -47.60
CA GLY A 1070 48.43 15.03 -46.95
C GLY A 1070 49.34 16.14 -46.42
N SER A 1071 50.34 15.80 -45.62
CA SER A 1071 51.29 16.78 -45.05
C SER A 1071 52.21 17.41 -46.09
N ASN A 1072 52.31 16.81 -47.27
CA ASN A 1072 52.99 17.32 -48.46
C ASN A 1072 52.33 16.74 -49.73
N ASP A 1073 52.76 17.22 -50.90
CA ASP A 1073 52.19 16.84 -52.20
C ASP A 1073 52.31 15.33 -52.50
N GLU A 1074 53.38 14.65 -52.05
CA GLU A 1074 53.55 13.21 -52.27
C GLU A 1074 52.50 12.37 -51.50
N LEU A 1075 52.14 12.84 -50.30
CA LEU A 1075 51.20 12.21 -49.40
C LEU A 1075 49.74 12.62 -49.64
N ALA A 1076 49.49 13.66 -50.43
CA ALA A 1076 48.15 13.96 -50.94
C ALA A 1076 47.72 12.89 -51.97
N ALA A 1077 46.42 12.61 -52.03
CA ALA A 1077 45.87 11.60 -52.93
C ALA A 1077 45.30 12.20 -54.21
N GLY A 1078 45.11 11.34 -55.22
CA GLY A 1078 44.52 11.71 -56.50
C GLY A 1078 43.01 11.89 -56.45
N GLY A 1079 42.51 12.66 -57.41
CA GLY A 1079 41.10 12.87 -57.66
C GLY A 1079 40.41 11.60 -58.17
N GLY A 1080 39.10 11.57 -57.94
CA GLY A 1080 38.20 10.57 -58.46
C GLY A 1080 37.69 10.92 -59.85
N THR A 1081 36.53 10.37 -60.22
CA THR A 1081 35.92 10.60 -61.53
C THR A 1081 34.45 10.99 -61.39
N VAL A 1082 34.00 12.00 -62.16
CA VAL A 1082 32.59 12.33 -62.34
C VAL A 1082 32.22 12.09 -63.79
N TYR A 1083 31.37 11.10 -64.03
CA TYR A 1083 30.83 10.77 -65.35
C TYR A 1083 29.36 11.18 -65.44
N LEU A 1084 29.02 11.95 -66.47
CA LEU A 1084 27.66 12.40 -66.74
C LEU A 1084 27.26 11.95 -68.14
N GLU A 1085 26.16 11.21 -68.25
CA GLU A 1085 25.53 10.89 -69.53
C GLU A 1085 24.11 11.48 -69.55
N ASP A 1086 23.83 12.30 -70.56
CA ASP A 1086 22.50 12.88 -70.78
C ASP A 1086 22.07 12.79 -72.24
N ILE A 1087 20.76 12.86 -72.52
CA ILE A 1087 20.24 12.84 -73.89
C ILE A 1087 20.05 14.27 -74.41
N ARG A 1088 20.89 14.68 -75.37
CA ARG A 1088 20.79 15.97 -76.06
C ARG A 1088 20.38 15.76 -77.51
N LYS A 1089 19.24 16.34 -77.92
CA LYS A 1089 18.71 16.22 -79.30
C LYS A 1089 18.62 14.76 -79.80
N GLY A 1090 18.31 13.82 -78.90
CA GLY A 1090 18.12 12.40 -79.24
C GLY A 1090 19.40 11.56 -79.32
N VAL A 1091 20.57 12.12 -79.00
CA VAL A 1091 21.84 11.39 -78.90
C VAL A 1091 22.41 11.49 -77.48
N ALA A 1092 23.16 10.46 -77.07
CA ALA A 1092 23.87 10.48 -75.80
C ALA A 1092 25.00 11.51 -75.84
N TYR A 1093 25.08 12.32 -74.79
CA TYR A 1093 26.08 13.34 -74.57
C TYR A 1093 26.86 13.00 -73.31
N ARG A 1094 28.18 12.79 -73.44
CA ARG A 1094 29.03 12.18 -72.41
C ARG A 1094 30.07 13.17 -71.91
N ARG A 1095 30.05 13.45 -70.62
CA ARG A 1095 31.01 14.33 -69.96
C ARG A 1095 31.80 13.57 -68.91
N LEU A 1096 33.11 13.76 -68.91
CA LEU A 1096 34.00 13.29 -67.84
C LEU A 1096 34.64 14.51 -67.17
N MET A 1097 34.44 14.67 -65.87
CA MET A 1097 34.99 15.79 -65.11
C MET A 1097 35.93 15.28 -64.03
N LEU A 1098 37.11 15.89 -63.95
CA LEU A 1098 38.17 15.57 -63.00
C LEU A 1098 38.64 16.84 -62.31
N ASP A 1099 38.72 16.75 -60.99
CA ASP A 1099 39.18 17.82 -60.15
C ASP A 1099 40.00 17.27 -58.99
N ASN A 1100 41.21 17.80 -58.81
CA ASN A 1100 42.13 17.33 -57.78
C ASN A 1100 42.38 18.37 -56.68
N LEU A 1101 41.71 19.53 -56.71
CA LEU A 1101 41.88 20.61 -55.73
C LEU A 1101 43.35 21.02 -55.52
N ASP A 1102 44.09 21.18 -56.61
CA ASP A 1102 45.50 21.60 -56.66
C ASP A 1102 46.50 20.66 -55.98
N ARG A 1103 46.08 19.42 -55.69
CA ARG A 1103 46.93 18.34 -55.19
C ARG A 1103 47.91 17.83 -56.25
N SER A 1104 48.81 16.94 -55.87
CA SER A 1104 49.86 16.45 -56.75
C SER A 1104 49.30 15.85 -58.04
N ILE A 1105 49.83 16.35 -59.16
CA ILE A 1105 49.51 15.90 -60.51
C ILE A 1105 50.04 14.49 -60.81
N GLU A 1106 50.93 13.96 -59.96
CA GLU A 1106 51.48 12.61 -60.09
C GLU A 1106 50.48 11.52 -59.64
N LYS A 1107 49.32 11.90 -59.08
CA LYS A 1107 48.29 10.97 -58.60
C LYS A 1107 47.12 10.88 -59.59
N TYR A 1108 47.21 9.92 -60.49
CA TYR A 1108 46.26 9.78 -61.59
C TYR A 1108 44.87 9.33 -61.14
N SER A 1109 43.85 10.04 -61.63
CA SER A 1109 42.52 9.48 -61.85
C SER A 1109 42.62 8.47 -62.99
N THR A 1110 42.17 7.24 -62.74
CA THR A 1110 42.39 6.12 -63.65
C THR A 1110 41.08 5.59 -64.20
N ILE A 1111 40.98 5.54 -65.53
CA ILE A 1111 39.98 4.74 -66.23
C ILE A 1111 40.48 3.31 -66.27
N ASP A 1112 39.75 2.40 -65.63
CA ASP A 1112 40.03 0.96 -65.66
C ASP A 1112 38.75 0.16 -65.88
N GLU A 1113 38.20 0.27 -67.09
CA GLU A 1113 37.11 -0.61 -67.50
C GLU A 1113 37.65 -1.99 -67.85
N GLN A 1114 37.03 -3.05 -67.32
CA GLN A 1114 37.56 -4.41 -67.41
C GLN A 1114 37.73 -4.87 -68.87
N THR A 1115 36.72 -4.66 -69.72
CA THR A 1115 36.68 -5.15 -71.10
C THR A 1115 36.58 -4.05 -72.16
N GLN A 1116 36.33 -2.80 -71.77
CA GLN A 1116 36.13 -1.70 -72.72
C GLN A 1116 37.49 -1.10 -73.13
N THR A 1117 37.72 -1.02 -74.44
CA THR A 1117 38.94 -0.47 -75.05
C THR A 1117 38.69 0.82 -75.82
N GLU A 1118 37.43 1.19 -76.03
CA GLU A 1118 37.02 2.39 -76.78
C GLU A 1118 36.25 3.35 -75.86
N PHE A 1119 36.70 4.59 -75.79
CA PHE A 1119 36.15 5.63 -74.92
C PHE A 1119 35.73 6.84 -75.76
N TYR A 1120 34.48 7.28 -75.58
CA TYR A 1120 33.92 8.41 -76.33
C TYR A 1120 33.40 9.45 -75.35
N PHE A 1121 33.95 10.66 -75.40
CA PHE A 1121 33.55 11.77 -74.57
C PHE A 1121 33.27 13.01 -75.43
N ASP A 1122 32.09 13.60 -75.24
CA ASP A 1122 31.74 14.88 -75.84
C ASP A 1122 32.47 16.03 -75.14
N GLU A 1123 32.63 15.95 -73.81
CA GLU A 1123 33.48 16.88 -73.05
C GLU A 1123 34.34 16.14 -72.02
N VAL A 1124 35.60 16.55 -71.89
CA VAL A 1124 36.46 16.16 -70.78
C VAL A 1124 36.98 17.41 -70.09
N HIS A 1125 36.82 17.49 -68.77
CA HIS A 1125 37.29 18.59 -67.95
C HIS A 1125 38.40 18.09 -67.02
N ILE A 1126 39.60 18.68 -67.11
CA ILE A 1126 40.75 18.32 -66.26
C ILE A 1126 41.24 19.58 -65.54
N MET A 1127 40.77 19.78 -64.31
CA MET A 1127 40.91 21.03 -63.56
C MET A 1127 41.80 20.85 -62.32
N ARG A 1128 42.40 21.95 -61.83
CA ARG A 1128 43.11 22.04 -60.54
C ARG A 1128 44.07 20.88 -60.27
N LYS A 1129 45.05 20.71 -61.17
CA LYS A 1129 46.08 19.66 -61.20
C LYS A 1129 45.57 18.21 -61.22
N ALA A 1130 44.36 17.98 -61.72
CA ALA A 1130 43.92 16.62 -62.02
C ALA A 1130 44.78 15.99 -63.12
N SER A 1131 45.00 14.68 -63.03
CA SER A 1131 45.68 13.91 -64.06
C SER A 1131 44.85 12.70 -64.46
N LEU A 1132 44.70 12.50 -65.77
CA LEU A 1132 43.94 11.40 -66.35
C LEU A 1132 44.88 10.42 -67.04
N GLN A 1133 44.70 9.14 -66.75
CA GLN A 1133 45.26 8.03 -67.51
C GLN A 1133 44.19 6.97 -67.77
N VAL A 1134 44.35 6.22 -68.87
CA VAL A 1134 43.71 4.91 -69.02
C VAL A 1134 44.72 3.85 -68.61
N ARG A 1135 44.33 2.90 -67.75
CA ARG A 1135 45.23 1.86 -67.25
C ARG A 1135 45.95 1.15 -68.40
N ASP A 1136 47.27 1.19 -68.40
CA ASP A 1136 48.08 0.48 -69.38
C ASP A 1136 47.92 -1.04 -69.16
N LYS A 1137 47.29 -1.68 -70.14
CA LYS A 1137 47.05 -3.13 -70.18
C LYS A 1137 47.89 -3.83 -71.26
N GLY A 1138 48.77 -3.09 -71.95
CA GLY A 1138 49.52 -3.57 -73.10
C GLY A 1138 48.67 -3.90 -74.33
N ILE A 1139 47.41 -3.47 -74.37
CA ILE A 1139 46.47 -3.66 -75.49
C ILE A 1139 46.13 -2.30 -76.14
N ASP A 1140 45.65 -2.35 -77.37
CA ASP A 1140 45.21 -1.15 -78.09
C ASP A 1140 44.01 -0.49 -77.39
N ILE A 1141 44.18 0.76 -76.98
CA ILE A 1141 43.13 1.59 -76.37
C ILE A 1141 42.89 2.81 -77.26
N PHE A 1142 41.61 3.11 -77.49
CA PHE A 1142 41.16 4.24 -78.28
C PHE A 1142 40.33 5.20 -77.43
N MET A 1143 40.62 6.50 -77.52
CA MET A 1143 39.79 7.54 -76.90
C MET A 1143 39.49 8.66 -77.90
N ASP A 1144 38.23 9.07 -78.01
CA ASP A 1144 37.77 10.25 -78.75
C ASP A 1144 37.24 11.29 -77.76
N ILE A 1145 37.92 12.45 -77.71
CA ILE A 1145 37.53 13.61 -76.91
C ILE A 1145 37.15 14.74 -77.86
N ARG A 1146 35.85 15.09 -77.90
CA ARG A 1146 35.35 16.15 -78.78
C ARG A 1146 35.68 17.55 -78.27
N GLN A 1147 35.66 17.78 -76.96
CA GLN A 1147 36.07 19.03 -76.32
C GLN A 1147 36.88 18.76 -75.06
N LEU A 1148 38.02 19.43 -74.91
CA LEU A 1148 38.92 19.28 -73.77
C LEU A 1148 39.09 20.61 -73.03
N TYR A 1149 38.53 20.68 -71.82
CA TYR A 1149 38.59 21.85 -70.95
C TYR A 1149 39.64 21.67 -69.85
N GLY A 1150 40.36 22.76 -69.53
CA GLY A 1150 41.31 22.77 -68.43
C GLY A 1150 41.79 24.19 -68.08
N ASP A 1151 42.35 24.33 -66.88
CA ASP A 1151 42.85 25.59 -66.30
C ASP A 1151 44.38 25.77 -66.46
N ARG A 1152 44.98 24.99 -67.38
CA ARG A 1152 46.41 24.85 -67.69
C ARG A 1152 47.21 24.04 -66.68
N SER A 1153 46.61 23.58 -65.60
CA SER A 1153 47.28 22.80 -64.56
C SER A 1153 47.07 21.29 -64.66
N GLY A 1154 46.04 20.83 -65.38
CA GLY A 1154 45.72 19.41 -65.55
C GLY A 1154 46.67 18.65 -66.46
N LEU A 1155 46.66 17.31 -66.42
CA LEU A 1155 47.48 16.42 -67.24
C LEU A 1155 46.64 15.32 -67.90
N LEU A 1156 46.86 15.08 -69.19
CA LEU A 1156 46.41 13.90 -69.91
C LEU A 1156 47.63 13.05 -70.29
N HIS A 1157 47.69 11.81 -69.81
CA HIS A 1157 48.80 10.90 -70.02
C HIS A 1157 48.39 9.71 -70.91
N LEU A 1158 49.08 9.56 -72.02
CA LEU A 1158 48.93 8.48 -72.98
C LEU A 1158 50.10 7.51 -72.82
N HIS A 1159 49.79 6.23 -72.58
CA HIS A 1159 50.77 5.15 -72.50
C HIS A 1159 50.97 4.47 -73.87
N ASN A 1160 51.86 3.48 -73.90
CA ASN A 1160 52.11 2.65 -75.08
C ASN A 1160 50.82 1.93 -75.54
N ASN A 1161 50.66 1.73 -76.86
CA ASN A 1161 49.47 1.17 -77.51
C ASN A 1161 48.16 1.98 -77.27
N GLN A 1162 48.26 3.25 -76.92
CA GLN A 1162 47.08 4.12 -76.74
C GLN A 1162 47.00 5.17 -77.86
N ARG A 1163 45.84 5.29 -78.49
CA ARG A 1163 45.54 6.31 -79.51
C ARG A 1163 44.43 7.23 -79.03
N PHE A 1164 44.72 8.50 -78.76
CA PHE A 1164 43.70 9.48 -78.40
C PHE A 1164 43.50 10.50 -79.52
N ILE A 1165 42.24 10.75 -79.89
CA ILE A 1165 41.81 11.84 -80.76
C ILE A 1165 41.28 12.95 -79.85
N VAL A 1166 41.86 14.15 -79.96
CA VAL A 1166 41.52 15.28 -79.10
C VAL A 1166 41.19 16.49 -79.94
N GLU A 1167 39.93 16.93 -79.88
CA GLU A 1167 39.35 18.06 -80.64
C GLU A 1167 39.60 18.00 -82.15
N TYR A 1168 39.85 16.80 -82.70
CA TYR A 1168 40.13 16.61 -84.11
C TYR A 1168 38.98 15.90 -84.81
N GLU A 1169 38.50 16.51 -85.89
CA GLU A 1169 37.53 15.90 -86.79
C GLU A 1169 38.02 16.00 -88.24
N GLN A 1170 38.04 14.86 -88.93
CA GLN A 1170 38.57 14.78 -90.28
C GLN A 1170 37.76 15.67 -91.24
N GLY A 1171 38.44 16.57 -91.94
CA GLY A 1171 37.84 17.48 -92.92
C GLY A 1171 37.29 18.79 -92.34
N ILE A 1172 37.37 19.01 -91.02
CA ILE A 1172 36.99 20.28 -90.39
C ILE A 1172 38.23 21.05 -89.96
N ARG A 1173 38.33 22.32 -90.37
CA ARG A 1173 39.42 23.21 -89.96
C ARG A 1173 39.13 23.77 -88.56
N GLN A 1174 39.71 23.15 -87.53
CA GLN A 1174 39.60 23.57 -86.14
C GLN A 1174 40.98 23.92 -85.58
N ALA A 1175 41.02 24.67 -84.48
CA ALA A 1175 42.25 24.99 -83.77
C ALA A 1175 42.12 24.52 -82.32
N LEU A 1176 43.08 23.73 -81.85
CA LEU A 1176 43.17 23.31 -80.45
C LEU A 1176 43.87 24.40 -79.65
N THR A 1177 43.29 24.78 -78.52
CA THR A 1177 43.93 25.64 -77.52
C THR A 1177 43.97 24.88 -76.21
N SER A 1178 45.06 24.16 -75.97
CA SER A 1178 45.10 23.23 -74.84
C SER A 1178 45.08 23.97 -73.50
N GLY A 1179 44.00 23.73 -72.74
CA GLY A 1179 43.91 24.02 -71.32
C GLY A 1179 44.54 22.94 -70.44
N VAL A 1180 45.19 21.92 -71.02
CA VAL A 1180 45.71 20.74 -70.32
C VAL A 1180 47.15 20.43 -70.78
N ASN A 1181 47.95 19.81 -69.92
CA ASN A 1181 49.29 19.32 -70.25
C ASN A 1181 49.20 17.89 -70.82
N PHE A 1182 50.10 17.51 -71.74
CA PHE A 1182 50.12 16.16 -72.31
C PHE A 1182 51.45 15.45 -72.02
N ILE A 1183 51.36 14.17 -71.67
CA ILE A 1183 52.49 13.23 -71.74
C ILE A 1183 52.10 12.12 -72.71
N VAL A 1184 52.96 11.85 -73.68
CA VAL A 1184 52.80 10.73 -74.61
C VAL A 1184 54.05 9.86 -74.47
N ASP A 1185 53.86 8.65 -73.94
CA ASP A 1185 54.90 7.63 -73.85
C ASP A 1185 55.28 7.09 -75.24
N ASP A 1186 56.45 6.45 -75.34
CA ASP A 1186 56.87 5.76 -76.57
C ASP A 1186 55.83 4.70 -76.97
N GLY A 1187 55.40 4.75 -78.24
CA GLY A 1187 54.31 3.93 -78.79
C GLY A 1187 52.88 4.43 -78.51
N GLY A 1188 52.70 5.56 -77.80
CA GLY A 1188 51.44 6.30 -77.74
C GLY A 1188 51.23 7.21 -78.96
N GLU A 1189 49.98 7.41 -79.38
CA GLU A 1189 49.59 8.26 -80.50
C GLU A 1189 48.53 9.28 -80.08
N ILE A 1190 48.80 10.56 -80.29
CA ILE A 1190 47.81 11.63 -80.12
C ILE A 1190 47.50 12.31 -81.46
N ILE A 1191 46.21 12.46 -81.76
CA ILE A 1191 45.72 13.11 -82.98
C ILE A 1191 45.01 14.40 -82.57
N ILE A 1192 45.58 15.53 -82.97
CA ILE A 1192 45.09 16.89 -82.67
C ILE A 1192 44.97 17.72 -83.97
N PRO A 1193 44.17 18.81 -83.98
CA PRO A 1193 44.07 19.71 -85.12
C PRO A 1193 45.41 20.29 -85.59
N ALA A 1194 45.50 20.56 -86.89
CA ALA A 1194 46.70 21.11 -87.52
C ALA A 1194 47.13 22.48 -86.97
N ILE A 1195 46.19 23.26 -86.44
CA ILE A 1195 46.48 24.49 -85.68
C ILE A 1195 46.34 24.13 -84.20
N SER A 1196 47.45 24.06 -83.47
CA SER A 1196 47.44 23.69 -82.05
C SER A 1196 48.31 24.64 -81.24
N TYR A 1197 47.72 25.21 -80.18
CA TYR A 1197 48.39 26.00 -79.16
C TYR A 1197 48.40 25.21 -77.86
N ILE A 1198 49.58 24.89 -77.34
CA ILE A 1198 49.71 24.15 -76.09
C ILE A 1198 50.09 25.14 -74.98
N TYR A 1199 49.12 25.54 -74.13
CA TYR A 1199 49.31 26.56 -73.08
C TYR A 1199 49.44 25.99 -71.66
N GLY A 1200 49.76 24.71 -71.54
CA GLY A 1200 49.97 24.08 -70.24
C GLY A 1200 51.10 24.75 -69.44
N LYS A 1201 50.97 24.81 -68.10
CA LYS A 1201 52.01 25.39 -67.22
C LYS A 1201 53.29 24.53 -67.13
N GLY A 1202 53.34 23.39 -67.82
CA GLY A 1202 54.40 22.40 -67.73
C GLY A 1202 54.23 21.47 -66.53
N VAL A 1203 54.73 20.25 -66.64
CA VAL A 1203 54.66 19.24 -65.57
C VAL A 1203 56.08 18.87 -65.14
N HIS A 1204 56.43 19.15 -63.89
CA HIS A 1204 57.67 18.66 -63.28
C HIS A 1204 57.37 17.40 -62.48
N MET A 1205 57.77 16.24 -63.01
CA MET A 1205 57.71 14.96 -62.29
C MET A 1205 59.04 14.66 -61.60
N THR A 1206 58.97 14.27 -60.34
CA THR A 1206 60.14 13.95 -59.52
C THR A 1206 60.78 12.63 -59.98
N GLY A 1207 62.06 12.64 -60.37
CA GLY A 1207 62.83 11.42 -60.68
C GLY A 1207 62.79 10.94 -62.14
N VAL A 1208 62.27 11.72 -63.09
CA VAL A 1208 62.23 11.38 -64.52
C VAL A 1208 63.07 12.39 -65.32
N THR A 1209 64.29 12.00 -65.73
CA THR A 1209 65.01 12.69 -66.82
C THR A 1209 64.52 12.10 -68.14
N ARG A 1210 63.61 12.79 -68.83
CA ARG A 1210 63.23 12.45 -70.21
C ARG A 1210 63.71 13.55 -71.14
N ASN A 1211 64.57 13.17 -72.10
CA ASN A 1211 64.78 13.97 -73.31
C ASN A 1211 63.48 13.91 -74.12
N LEU A 1212 63.04 15.08 -74.57
CA LEU A 1212 61.84 15.24 -75.38
C LEU A 1212 62.20 14.81 -76.83
N ASP A 1213 62.13 13.51 -77.12
CA ASP A 1213 62.30 13.02 -78.49
C ASP A 1213 60.95 13.12 -79.23
N LEU A 1214 60.90 14.08 -80.15
CA LEU A 1214 59.75 14.41 -80.98
C LEU A 1214 59.56 13.31 -82.06
N TYR A 1215 58.62 12.38 -81.87
CA TYR A 1215 58.26 11.42 -82.92
C TYR A 1215 56.98 11.83 -83.69
N LYS A 1216 57.18 12.01 -85.00
CA LYS A 1216 56.24 11.91 -86.13
C LYS A 1216 54.95 12.76 -86.08
N TYR A 1217 55.10 14.06 -86.32
CA TYR A 1217 54.02 14.91 -86.84
C TYR A 1217 53.76 14.61 -88.32
N MET A 1218 52.52 14.29 -88.70
CA MET A 1218 52.08 14.26 -90.11
C MET A 1218 51.17 15.47 -90.38
N GLY A 1219 51.69 16.44 -91.12
CA GLY A 1219 50.96 17.62 -91.61
C GLY A 1219 51.82 18.88 -91.51
N ASP A 1220 51.84 19.70 -92.56
CA ASP A 1220 52.60 20.97 -92.68
C ASP A 1220 52.19 22.00 -91.60
N SER A 1221 52.62 21.78 -90.37
CA SER A 1221 52.11 22.48 -89.18
C SER A 1221 53.25 23.22 -88.48
N GLN A 1222 53.06 24.53 -88.26
CA GLN A 1222 53.89 25.30 -87.34
C GLN A 1222 53.38 25.08 -85.91
N VAL A 1223 54.11 24.29 -85.13
CA VAL A 1223 53.86 24.14 -83.68
C VAL A 1223 54.58 25.29 -82.97
N TRP A 1224 53.82 26.18 -82.33
CA TRP A 1224 54.35 27.25 -81.50
C TRP A 1224 54.39 26.76 -80.05
N LEU A 1225 55.58 26.37 -79.59
CA LEU A 1225 55.87 26.07 -78.19
C LEU A 1225 56.30 27.38 -77.52
N THR A 1226 55.59 27.80 -76.47
CA THR A 1226 55.98 28.92 -75.60
C THR A 1226 56.14 28.45 -74.18
#